data_AF-A0A1C4S8G0-F1
#
_entry.id   AF-A0A1C4S8G0-F1
#
_cell.length_a   1.000
_cell.length_b   1.000
_cell.length_c   1.000
_cell.angle_alpha   90.00
_cell.angle_beta   90.00
_cell.angle_gamma   90.00
#
_symmetry.space_group_name_H-M   'P 1'
#
loop_
_entity.id
_entity.type
_entity.pdbx_description
1 polymer ?
#
loop_
_entity_poly.entity_id
_entity_poly.type
_entity_poly.pdbx_seq_one_letter_code
_entity_poly.pdbx_strand_id
1 'polypeptide(L)'
;MPLSYVTVQAASNDGRAHAVDIHLDASGEWVHGDTSTPITWAQQQAGSLTVLSAQPAGPGVLQESGDQASWGRLVLAAPTGTGLTWQIGQDTVVRAASAGGGRLAGTVDSAQPRAINDRWPVLGLNRDFGTVNPGAPSAEFTVTLGHVRTPAVSYLGAQLQPWWTHYWAAWTDMLAWFDADHAAALAAATALDQQVHDAAATAAGGGSTGEHYAAVCALALRQAVAGTELVDRAGSPWAFLKEISSDGNMSTVDVTYPAFPAYLYLSPAYLRLLLEPLLDYAEHGGWPKEFAEHDLGSGYPDATGHNDGNEEDMPVEESANMLIMAAAVIQRLPAADAAAFARTHYPILRQWAEYLAANALDPGFQNQTDDFTGFIAHSANLALKGIIGIGAMAVVATAAANTADAAHYSALARGYVSQWTSLAEDSSGAHLKLAYDQDGTWSLKYNGFPDRLLGLDLLPTGTAAREAAWYAAHAGTYGVQLDPRNAYTKGDWELWTAAWLADRPATRNILVDGVYNFANSTAQRVPFTDWYVVASAAQQGFAARPVVGGMFALLLSPAASTVSWHRVQNRNSGKVLAVSGMSLADTAEVTQYTDNGTADHVWTLIDNGDGTVRIANRNSGKVLAVHDQSLDDGAHVQQYQDNGTPDHVWRFVDNGDGWSKIVNVRSGKLLAVDGMSQADGAQVTQWPDNGTADHLWRLI
;
A
#
# COMPACT_ATOMS: atom_id res chain seq x y z
N MET A 1 12.71 17.22 8.73
CA MET A 1 12.69 18.40 9.62
C MET A 1 11.24 18.75 9.88
N PRO A 2 10.81 19.03 11.13
CA PRO A 2 9.41 19.27 11.47
C PRO A 2 9.00 20.74 11.23
N LEU A 3 9.28 21.25 10.03
CA LEU A 3 9.09 22.64 9.63
C LEU A 3 8.42 22.71 8.25
N SER A 4 7.73 23.80 7.96
CA SER A 4 7.07 24.10 6.69
C SER A 4 7.19 25.57 6.36
N TYR A 5 7.20 25.89 5.05
CA TYR A 5 7.18 27.27 4.58
C TYR A 5 5.75 27.73 4.29
N VAL A 6 5.47 28.99 4.59
CA VAL A 6 4.30 29.71 4.10
C VAL A 6 4.80 30.97 3.38
N THR A 7 4.64 31.02 2.06
CA THR A 7 5.07 32.15 1.23
C THR A 7 3.85 32.92 0.73
N VAL A 8 3.84 34.22 0.97
CA VAL A 8 2.76 35.13 0.59
C VAL A 8 3.28 36.21 -0.36
N GLN A 9 2.51 36.48 -1.41
CA GLN A 9 2.72 37.60 -2.33
C GLN A 9 1.36 38.26 -2.62
N ALA A 10 1.36 39.58 -2.84
CA ALA A 10 0.16 40.32 -3.22
C ALA A 10 0.32 40.94 -4.61
N ALA A 11 -0.73 40.89 -5.42
CA ALA A 11 -0.81 41.55 -6.71
C ALA A 11 -2.19 42.23 -6.88
N SER A 12 -2.20 43.43 -7.47
CA SER A 12 -3.45 44.11 -7.81
C SER A 12 -4.15 43.44 -8.98
N ASN A 13 -5.45 43.15 -8.83
CA ASN A 13 -6.29 42.54 -9.88
C ASN A 13 -7.40 43.46 -10.41
N ASP A 14 -7.53 44.69 -9.87
CA ASP A 14 -8.55 45.67 -10.26
C ASP A 14 -7.96 46.86 -11.05
N GLY A 15 -6.66 46.84 -11.31
CA GLY A 15 -5.96 47.90 -12.02
C GLY A 15 -5.68 49.15 -11.18
N ARG A 16 -5.81 49.10 -9.84
CA ARG A 16 -5.48 50.19 -8.91
C ARG A 16 -4.32 49.85 -7.98
N ALA A 17 -3.69 50.89 -7.43
CA ALA A 17 -2.68 50.72 -6.39
C ALA A 17 -3.35 50.59 -5.02
N HIS A 18 -2.87 49.67 -4.19
CA HIS A 18 -3.42 49.40 -2.85
C HIS A 18 -2.30 49.38 -1.82
N ALA A 19 -2.55 49.93 -0.64
CA ALA A 19 -1.71 49.66 0.52
C ALA A 19 -2.07 48.27 1.07
N VAL A 20 -1.06 47.42 1.28
CA VAL A 20 -1.29 46.02 1.69
C VAL A 20 -0.43 45.68 2.90
N ASP A 21 -1.07 45.09 3.91
CA ASP A 21 -0.44 44.45 5.06
C ASP A 21 -0.90 42.99 5.11
N ILE A 22 0.02 42.09 5.50
CA ILE A 22 -0.27 40.67 5.70
C ILE A 22 -0.06 40.31 7.16
N HIS A 23 -1.13 39.83 7.80
CA HIS A 23 -1.11 39.26 9.15
C HIS A 23 -1.05 37.73 9.08
N LEU A 24 -0.20 37.14 9.90
CA LEU A 24 -0.16 35.70 10.13
C LEU A 24 0.04 35.47 11.63
N ASP A 25 -0.82 34.65 12.25
CA ASP A 25 -0.61 34.19 13.61
C ASP A 25 -0.81 32.68 13.77
N ALA A 26 -0.19 32.13 14.81
CA ALA A 26 -0.47 30.80 15.32
C ALA A 26 -0.98 30.93 16.77
N SER A 27 -2.07 30.23 17.11
CA SER A 27 -2.60 30.24 18.47
C SER A 27 -1.86 29.25 19.36
N GLY A 28 -1.94 29.46 20.68
CA GLY A 28 -1.46 28.51 21.67
C GLY A 28 -2.12 27.12 21.59
N GLU A 29 -3.21 26.96 20.84
CA GLU A 29 -3.89 25.67 20.67
C GLU A 29 -3.05 24.64 19.92
N TRP A 30 -2.03 25.08 19.18
CA TRP A 30 -1.07 24.19 18.51
C TRP A 30 -0.04 23.57 19.46
N VAL A 31 -0.03 24.00 20.73
CA VAL A 31 0.97 23.61 21.73
C VAL A 31 0.52 22.40 22.56
N HIS A 32 -0.79 22.19 22.69
CA HIS A 32 -1.38 21.12 23.49
C HIS A 32 -2.87 20.95 23.15
N GLY A 33 -3.37 19.71 23.07
CA GLY A 33 -4.79 19.45 22.78
C GLY A 33 -5.77 19.67 23.94
N ASP A 34 -5.31 20.22 25.07
CA ASP A 34 -6.16 20.68 26.18
C ASP A 34 -5.95 22.18 26.35
N THR A 35 -7.00 22.95 26.10
CA THR A 35 -6.94 24.41 26.17
C THR A 35 -6.82 24.94 27.60
N SER A 36 -6.98 24.10 28.63
CA SER A 36 -6.72 24.48 30.02
C SER A 36 -5.23 24.49 30.37
N THR A 37 -4.38 23.87 29.54
CA THR A 37 -2.94 23.71 29.79
C THR A 37 -2.22 25.06 29.83
N PRO A 38 -1.49 25.35 30.93
CA PRO A 38 -0.62 26.52 30.98
C PRO A 38 0.54 26.39 30.00
N ILE A 39 0.76 27.42 29.18
CA ILE A 39 1.87 27.51 28.24
C ILE A 39 2.78 28.69 28.57
N THR A 40 4.03 28.58 28.14
CA THR A 40 5.03 29.66 28.14
C THR A 40 5.38 30.02 26.70
N TRP A 41 5.82 31.25 26.47
CA TRP A 41 6.21 31.73 25.16
C TRP A 41 7.42 32.65 25.22
N ALA A 42 8.15 32.71 24.11
CA ALA A 42 9.34 33.52 23.99
C ALA A 42 9.47 34.13 22.59
N GLN A 43 10.03 35.33 22.54
CA GLN A 43 10.61 35.89 21.32
C GLN A 43 12.13 35.80 21.42
N GLN A 44 12.77 35.33 20.35
CA GLN A 44 14.22 35.27 20.24
C GLN A 44 14.68 35.56 18.81
N GLN A 45 15.99 35.72 18.62
CA GLN A 45 16.62 35.78 17.31
C GLN A 45 17.33 34.46 17.02
N ALA A 46 17.20 33.95 15.80
CA ALA A 46 17.96 32.80 15.31
C ALA A 46 18.56 33.17 13.94
N GLY A 47 19.86 33.43 13.89
CA GLY A 47 20.48 34.01 12.70
C GLY A 47 19.85 35.36 12.34
N SER A 48 19.31 35.47 11.12
CA SER A 48 18.58 36.64 10.62
C SER A 48 17.07 36.58 10.87
N LEU A 49 16.58 35.64 11.68
CA LEU A 49 15.15 35.40 11.88
C LEU A 49 14.67 35.96 13.22
N THR A 50 13.52 36.63 13.18
CA THR A 50 12.70 36.87 14.36
C THR A 50 11.85 35.64 14.60
N VAL A 51 12.04 34.98 15.75
CA VAL A 51 11.37 33.74 16.10
C VAL A 51 10.44 33.97 17.29
N LEU A 52 9.18 33.64 17.11
CA LEU A 52 8.19 33.52 18.17
C LEU A 52 8.00 32.03 18.45
N SER A 53 7.96 31.64 19.72
CA SER A 53 7.75 30.24 20.10
C SER A 53 6.89 30.10 21.33
N ALA A 54 6.21 28.96 21.43
CA ALA A 54 5.39 28.59 22.59
C ALA A 54 5.52 27.09 22.89
N GLN A 55 5.38 26.73 24.15
CA GLN A 55 5.49 25.34 24.65
C GLN A 55 4.68 25.16 25.95
N PRO A 56 4.30 23.93 26.32
CA PRO A 56 3.66 23.67 27.61
C PRO A 56 4.60 24.09 28.76
N ALA A 57 4.03 24.69 29.81
CA ALA A 57 4.80 25.06 31.01
C ALA A 57 5.24 23.81 31.80
N GLY A 58 4.41 22.76 31.78
CA GLY A 58 4.73 21.42 32.26
C GLY A 58 4.53 20.41 31.14
N PRO A 59 5.55 20.12 30.32
CA PRO A 59 5.41 19.21 29.18
C PRO A 59 5.19 17.76 29.62
N GLY A 60 4.17 17.11 29.05
CA GLY A 60 3.98 15.66 29.08
C GLY A 60 4.87 15.01 28.01
N VAL A 61 6.15 14.79 28.34
CA VAL A 61 7.12 14.22 27.39
C VAL A 61 6.67 12.82 26.98
N LEU A 62 6.59 12.60 25.67
CA LEU A 62 6.10 11.35 25.05
C LEU A 62 4.65 10.99 25.44
N GLN A 63 3.79 12.00 25.58
CA GLN A 63 2.36 11.84 25.88
C GLN A 63 1.50 12.64 24.90
N GLU A 64 0.26 12.21 24.70
CA GLU A 64 -0.72 12.95 23.90
C GLU A 64 -1.94 13.36 24.71
N SER A 65 -2.58 14.44 24.25
CA SER A 65 -3.88 14.90 24.70
C SER A 65 -4.71 15.24 23.47
N GLY A 66 -5.79 14.51 23.23
CA GLY A 66 -6.65 14.71 22.06
C GLY A 66 -5.88 14.59 20.73
N ASP A 67 -5.08 13.54 20.59
CA ASP A 67 -4.23 13.22 19.43
C ASP A 67 -3.15 14.26 19.09
N GLN A 68 -2.88 15.19 20.01
CA GLN A 68 -1.82 16.17 19.90
C GLN A 68 -0.73 15.91 20.95
N ALA A 69 0.53 16.07 20.55
CA ALA A 69 1.66 15.96 21.45
C ALA A 69 1.54 16.94 22.64
N SER A 70 1.70 16.41 23.86
CA SER A 70 1.70 17.18 25.10
C SER A 70 3.09 17.75 25.45
N TRP A 71 4.03 17.71 24.52
CA TRP A 71 5.38 18.27 24.65
C TRP A 71 5.90 18.76 23.30
N GLY A 72 6.90 19.63 23.35
CA GLY A 72 7.54 20.21 22.18
C GLY A 72 7.34 21.72 22.14
N ARG A 73 7.71 22.30 21.01
CA ARG A 73 7.74 23.74 20.81
C ARG A 73 7.13 24.09 19.46
N LEU A 74 6.04 24.85 19.50
CA LEU A 74 5.55 25.60 18.36
C LEU A 74 6.58 26.68 18.01
N VAL A 75 6.91 26.77 16.74
CA VAL A 75 7.87 27.74 16.18
C VAL A 75 7.19 28.49 15.05
N LEU A 76 7.19 29.82 15.13
CA LEU A 76 6.78 30.72 14.07
C LEU A 76 7.91 31.74 13.84
N ALA A 77 8.52 31.72 12.67
CA ALA A 77 9.71 32.51 12.36
C ALA A 77 9.60 33.24 11.03
N ALA A 78 10.17 34.43 10.96
CA ALA A 78 10.25 35.21 9.73
C ALA A 78 11.57 35.98 9.64
N PRO A 79 12.04 36.31 8.42
CA PRO A 79 13.20 37.15 8.22
C PRO A 79 13.06 38.51 8.91
N THR A 80 14.02 38.86 9.77
CA THR A 80 14.13 40.17 10.39
C THR A 80 14.39 41.22 9.32
N GLY A 81 13.58 42.28 9.27
CA GLY A 81 13.73 43.30 8.23
C GLY A 81 12.75 44.46 8.30
N THR A 82 12.90 45.39 7.37
CA THR A 82 12.05 46.58 7.29
C THR A 82 10.60 46.21 6.96
N GLY A 83 9.67 46.66 7.80
CA GLY A 83 8.23 46.42 7.63
C GLY A 83 7.71 45.13 8.27
N LEU A 84 8.57 44.30 8.87
CA LEU A 84 8.12 43.26 9.80
C LEU A 84 7.83 43.86 11.17
N THR A 85 6.66 43.57 11.70
CA THR A 85 6.32 43.78 13.12
C THR A 85 5.77 42.47 13.69
N TRP A 86 5.85 42.29 15.00
CA TRP A 86 5.44 41.06 15.66
C TRP A 86 4.87 41.36 17.04
N GLN A 87 4.12 40.42 17.60
CA GLN A 87 3.63 40.52 18.97
C GLN A 87 3.23 39.14 19.48
N ILE A 88 3.55 38.84 20.75
CA ILE A 88 2.96 37.70 21.47
C ILE A 88 2.00 38.26 22.50
N GLY A 89 0.72 37.87 22.44
CA GLY A 89 -0.31 38.41 23.33
C GLY A 89 -1.70 37.83 23.05
N GLN A 90 -2.73 38.46 23.62
CA GLN A 90 -4.12 38.05 23.40
C GLN A 90 -4.54 38.21 21.94
N ASP A 91 -5.18 37.17 21.39
CA ASP A 91 -5.71 37.11 20.02
C ASP A 91 -6.47 38.37 19.58
N THR A 92 -7.44 38.84 20.36
CA THR A 92 -8.27 40.00 20.00
C THR A 92 -7.47 41.30 19.98
N VAL A 93 -6.43 41.42 20.81
CA VAL A 93 -5.56 42.60 20.85
C VAL A 93 -4.59 42.58 19.67
N VAL A 94 -3.92 41.44 19.45
CA VAL A 94 -2.92 41.28 18.38
C VAL A 94 -3.57 41.43 17.01
N ARG A 95 -4.69 40.71 16.77
CA ARG A 95 -5.42 40.76 15.49
C ARG A 95 -6.02 42.13 15.23
N ALA A 96 -6.55 42.82 16.24
CA ALA A 96 -7.09 44.18 16.08
C ALA A 96 -5.99 45.21 15.78
N ALA A 97 -4.79 45.08 16.38
CA ALA A 97 -3.66 45.95 16.07
C ALA A 97 -3.24 45.86 14.60
N SER A 98 -3.15 44.64 14.07
CA SER A 98 -2.89 44.45 12.63
C SER A 98 -4.05 44.98 11.77
N ALA A 99 -5.29 44.55 12.02
CA ALA A 99 -6.43 44.92 11.18
C ALA A 99 -6.73 46.43 11.16
N GLY A 100 -6.50 47.14 12.26
CA GLY A 100 -6.77 48.57 12.37
C GLY A 100 -5.58 49.45 12.02
N GLY A 101 -4.36 49.02 12.32
CA GLY A 101 -3.15 49.85 12.25
C GLY A 101 -2.07 49.35 11.28
N GLY A 102 -2.25 48.17 10.67
CA GLY A 102 -1.25 47.52 9.80
C GLY A 102 0.05 47.19 10.51
N ARG A 103 0.08 47.17 11.86
CA ARG A 103 1.32 47.06 12.64
C ARG A 103 1.07 46.42 14.00
N LEU A 104 2.04 45.62 14.45
CA LEU A 104 2.06 45.00 15.76
C LEU A 104 3.05 45.72 16.71
N ALA A 105 2.83 45.58 18.03
CA ALA A 105 3.50 46.40 19.03
C ALA A 105 4.99 46.09 19.27
N GLY A 106 5.50 44.95 18.78
CA GLY A 106 6.88 44.52 19.07
C GLY A 106 7.08 44.08 20.53
N THR A 107 6.04 43.53 21.15
CA THR A 107 6.03 43.19 22.58
C THR A 107 5.74 41.71 22.82
N VAL A 108 6.20 41.23 23.97
CA VAL A 108 5.87 39.92 24.54
C VAL A 108 5.00 40.15 25.76
N ASP A 109 3.81 39.55 25.82
CA ASP A 109 3.00 39.51 27.04
C ASP A 109 3.80 38.82 28.17
N SER A 110 4.01 39.52 29.28
CA SER A 110 4.76 39.01 30.43
C SER A 110 3.91 38.16 31.37
N ALA A 111 2.58 38.11 31.19
CA ALA A 111 1.67 37.30 31.98
C ALA A 111 1.70 35.82 31.54
N GLN A 112 2.80 35.13 31.86
CA GLN A 112 3.01 33.69 31.62
C GLN A 112 3.62 32.99 32.86
N PRO A 113 3.38 31.67 33.06
CA PRO A 113 2.56 30.81 32.22
C PRO A 113 1.07 31.12 32.35
N ARG A 114 0.32 30.86 31.29
CA ARG A 114 -1.13 31.08 31.23
C ARG A 114 -1.79 29.94 30.47
N ALA A 115 -2.97 29.53 30.92
CA ALA A 115 -3.77 28.55 30.19
C ALA A 115 -4.00 29.04 28.76
N ILE A 116 -4.00 28.12 27.78
CA ILE A 116 -4.34 28.47 26.39
C ILE A 116 -5.68 29.25 26.39
N ASN A 117 -6.63 28.85 27.24
CA ASN A 117 -7.96 29.48 27.38
C ASN A 117 -8.15 30.71 28.23
N ASP A 118 -7.11 31.17 28.90
CA ASP A 118 -7.12 32.53 29.43
C ASP A 118 -6.62 33.45 28.31
N ARG A 119 -7.51 34.32 27.78
CA ARG A 119 -7.27 35.34 26.74
C ARG A 119 -6.40 34.87 25.54
N TRP A 120 -6.63 33.66 25.02
CA TRP A 120 -6.04 33.06 23.81
C TRP A 120 -4.69 33.66 23.36
N PRO A 121 -3.54 33.24 23.92
CA PRO A 121 -2.23 33.66 23.44
C PRO A 121 -2.05 33.31 21.95
N VAL A 122 -1.61 34.29 21.15
CA VAL A 122 -1.20 34.09 19.76
C VAL A 122 0.22 34.62 19.54
N LEU A 123 0.93 33.98 18.62
CA LEU A 123 2.24 34.39 18.11
C LEU A 123 1.99 35.10 16.78
N GLY A 124 1.98 36.43 16.78
CA GLY A 124 1.57 37.23 15.62
C GLY A 124 2.75 37.86 14.88
N LEU A 125 2.71 37.79 13.55
CA LEU A 125 3.56 38.48 12.60
C LEU A 125 2.69 39.38 11.71
N ASN A 126 3.16 40.59 11.42
CA ASN A 126 2.56 41.46 10.42
C ASN A 126 3.64 42.03 9.50
N ARG A 127 3.44 41.87 8.20
CA ARG A 127 4.32 42.35 7.15
C ARG A 127 3.65 43.46 6.34
N ASP A 128 4.24 44.64 6.39
CA ASP A 128 3.89 45.78 5.54
C ASP A 128 4.50 45.61 4.14
N PHE A 129 3.67 45.51 3.11
CA PHE A 129 4.08 45.48 1.70
C PHE A 129 4.13 46.87 1.05
N GLY A 130 3.70 47.90 1.76
CA GLY A 130 3.54 49.24 1.24
C GLY A 130 2.48 49.28 0.13
N THR A 131 2.75 50.10 -0.89
CA THR A 131 1.86 50.25 -2.05
C THR A 131 2.15 49.17 -3.10
N VAL A 132 1.22 48.25 -3.29
CA VAL A 132 1.21 47.26 -4.38
C VAL A 132 0.55 47.88 -5.61
N ASN A 133 1.31 48.04 -6.69
CA ASN A 133 0.86 48.70 -7.92
C ASN A 133 0.28 47.69 -8.93
N PRO A 134 -0.59 48.14 -9.87
CA PRO A 134 -1.03 47.32 -10.99
C PRO A 134 0.14 46.79 -11.80
N GLY A 135 0.15 45.48 -12.07
CA GLY A 135 1.21 44.82 -12.86
C GLY A 135 2.57 44.69 -12.16
N ALA A 136 2.67 45.06 -10.87
CA ALA A 136 3.89 44.91 -10.07
C ALA A 136 3.56 44.22 -8.74
N PRO A 137 3.67 42.88 -8.66
CA PRO A 137 3.48 42.14 -7.41
C PRO A 137 4.46 42.60 -6.32
N SER A 138 4.06 42.42 -5.06
CA SER A 138 4.93 42.65 -3.90
C SER A 138 6.15 41.72 -3.92
N ALA A 139 7.15 42.02 -3.10
CA ALA A 139 8.15 41.01 -2.75
C ALA A 139 7.48 39.84 -2.01
N GLU A 140 8.05 38.65 -2.12
CA GLU A 140 7.62 37.48 -1.36
C GLU A 140 7.90 37.67 0.13
N PHE A 141 6.96 37.22 0.96
CA PHE A 141 7.13 37.09 2.40
C PHE A 141 6.99 35.64 2.79
N THR A 142 8.12 35.03 3.14
CA THR A 142 8.20 33.64 3.57
C THR A 142 8.31 33.58 5.08
N VAL A 143 7.48 32.73 5.67
CA VAL A 143 7.44 32.41 7.10
C VAL A 143 7.73 30.92 7.27
N THR A 144 8.51 30.58 8.28
CA THR A 144 8.71 29.20 8.70
C THR A 144 7.81 28.89 9.90
N LEU A 145 7.03 27.82 9.80
CA LEU A 145 6.13 27.32 10.84
C LEU A 145 6.45 25.86 11.13
N GLY A 146 6.41 25.44 12.39
CA GLY A 146 6.50 24.01 12.71
C GLY A 146 6.44 23.70 14.20
N HIS A 147 6.64 22.42 14.52
CA HIS A 147 6.54 21.91 15.87
C HIS A 147 7.73 20.99 16.20
N VAL A 148 8.66 21.47 17.01
CA VAL A 148 9.92 20.77 17.31
C VAL A 148 9.77 19.94 18.59
N ARG A 149 10.07 18.64 18.51
CA ARG A 149 10.03 17.70 19.63
C ARG A 149 11.36 16.99 19.84
N THR A 150 11.81 16.90 21.09
CA THR A 150 12.95 16.08 21.52
C THR A 150 12.68 15.56 22.94
N PRO A 151 12.64 14.25 23.18
CA PRO A 151 12.71 13.14 22.20
C PRO A 151 11.50 13.11 21.24
N ALA A 152 11.57 12.25 20.22
CA ALA A 152 10.52 12.07 19.23
C ALA A 152 9.53 10.97 19.62
N VAL A 153 10.05 9.79 19.98
CA VAL A 153 9.27 8.58 20.32
C VAL A 153 10.00 7.79 21.42
N SER A 154 9.30 6.87 22.09
CA SER A 154 9.93 5.80 22.87
C SER A 154 9.90 4.49 22.10
N TYR A 155 10.93 3.66 22.29
CA TYR A 155 11.02 2.29 21.77
C TYR A 155 11.59 1.38 22.86
N LEU A 156 10.81 0.42 23.34
CA LEU A 156 11.17 -0.53 24.40
C LEU A 156 11.78 0.16 25.64
N GLY A 157 11.18 1.28 26.03
CA GLY A 157 11.60 2.12 27.16
C GLY A 157 12.77 3.09 26.87
N ALA A 158 13.41 3.00 25.71
CA ALA A 158 14.44 3.95 25.28
C ALA A 158 13.82 5.16 24.58
N GLN A 159 14.26 6.37 24.94
CA GLN A 159 13.82 7.61 24.27
C GLN A 159 14.67 7.88 23.03
N LEU A 160 14.07 7.83 21.84
CA LEU A 160 14.78 8.04 20.60
C LEU A 160 14.78 9.52 20.21
N GLN A 161 15.94 10.01 19.78
CA GLN A 161 16.10 11.38 19.31
C GLN A 161 15.64 11.48 17.85
N PRO A 162 15.06 12.61 17.42
CA PRO A 162 14.72 12.80 16.02
C PRO A 162 15.99 12.89 15.17
N TRP A 163 15.96 12.32 13.95
CA TRP A 163 17.14 12.19 13.09
C TRP A 163 17.86 13.51 12.77
N TRP A 164 17.14 14.64 12.78
CA TRP A 164 17.75 15.94 12.50
C TRP A 164 18.86 16.32 13.51
N THR A 165 18.89 15.73 14.71
CA THR A 165 19.93 16.01 15.72
C THR A 165 21.33 15.55 15.29
N HIS A 166 21.45 14.74 14.24
CA HIS A 166 22.73 14.39 13.62
C HIS A 166 23.40 15.56 12.90
N TYR A 167 22.60 16.49 12.38
CA TYR A 167 23.09 17.61 11.57
C TYR A 167 23.19 18.90 12.38
N TRP A 168 22.35 19.07 13.40
CA TRP A 168 22.28 20.29 14.21
C TRP A 168 22.20 19.98 15.70
N ALA A 169 23.06 20.64 16.49
CA ALA A 169 23.03 20.53 17.95
C ALA A 169 21.85 21.28 18.58
N ALA A 170 21.32 22.30 17.90
CA ALA A 170 20.17 23.08 18.35
C ALA A 170 19.15 23.24 17.23
N TRP A 171 17.86 23.18 17.59
CA TRP A 171 16.76 23.38 16.65
C TRP A 171 16.77 24.77 15.99
N THR A 172 17.37 25.78 16.63
CA THR A 172 17.53 27.12 16.06
C THR A 172 18.49 27.14 14.88
N ASP A 173 19.50 26.26 14.88
CA ASP A 173 20.45 26.14 13.78
C ASP A 173 19.79 25.39 12.60
N MET A 174 18.99 24.35 12.90
CA MET A 174 18.13 23.69 11.92
C MET A 174 17.14 24.69 11.30
N LEU A 175 16.49 25.53 12.11
CA LEU A 175 15.55 26.54 11.65
C LEU A 175 16.22 27.56 10.71
N ALA A 176 17.39 28.07 11.09
CA ALA A 176 18.12 29.03 10.27
C ALA A 176 18.58 28.43 8.94
N TRP A 177 18.99 27.15 8.95
CA TRP A 177 19.31 26.42 7.73
C TRP A 177 18.07 26.21 6.86
N PHE A 178 16.95 25.77 7.45
CA PHE A 178 15.70 25.54 6.74
C PHE A 178 15.23 26.83 6.05
N ASP A 179 15.11 27.94 6.76
CA ASP A 179 14.71 29.22 6.14
C ASP A 179 15.58 29.60 4.93
N ALA A 180 16.90 29.41 5.02
CA ALA A 180 17.83 29.67 3.93
C ALA A 180 17.69 28.72 2.72
N ASP A 181 17.12 27.53 2.91
CA ASP A 181 16.94 26.50 1.89
C ASP A 181 15.63 26.66 1.08
N HIS A 182 14.77 27.65 1.41
CA HIS A 182 13.45 27.84 0.80
C HIS A 182 13.44 27.72 -0.73
N ALA A 183 14.36 28.38 -1.43
CA ALA A 183 14.38 28.36 -2.90
C ALA A 183 14.67 26.96 -3.45
N ALA A 184 15.58 26.20 -2.83
CA ALA A 184 15.90 24.84 -3.24
C ALA A 184 14.75 23.88 -2.89
N ALA A 185 14.15 24.03 -1.70
CA ALA A 185 13.00 23.26 -1.27
C ALA A 185 11.78 23.48 -2.17
N LEU A 186 11.48 24.74 -2.56
CA LEU A 186 10.39 25.07 -3.47
C LEU A 186 10.62 24.47 -4.87
N ALA A 187 11.85 24.55 -5.37
CA ALA A 187 12.20 23.94 -6.65
C ALA A 187 12.03 22.41 -6.61
N ALA A 188 12.48 21.76 -5.53
CA ALA A 188 12.32 20.31 -5.34
C ALA A 188 10.86 19.90 -5.19
N ALA A 189 10.06 20.64 -4.42
CA ALA A 189 8.63 20.40 -4.26
C ALA A 189 7.87 20.56 -5.59
N THR A 190 8.18 21.62 -6.36
CA THR A 190 7.57 21.85 -7.68
C THR A 190 7.94 20.74 -8.66
N ALA A 191 9.20 20.27 -8.65
CA ALA A 191 9.62 19.15 -9.48
C ALA A 191 8.93 17.84 -9.08
N LEU A 192 8.75 17.59 -7.78
CA LEU A 192 8.03 16.42 -7.29
C LEU A 192 6.54 16.46 -7.67
N ASP A 193 5.88 17.61 -7.52
CA ASP A 193 4.47 17.79 -7.90
C ASP A 193 4.28 17.50 -9.40
N GLN A 194 5.18 18.04 -10.25
CA GLN A 194 5.15 17.76 -11.70
C GLN A 194 5.43 16.28 -12.01
N GLN A 195 6.39 15.65 -11.32
CA GLN A 195 6.72 14.24 -11.50
C GLN A 195 5.52 13.34 -11.14
N VAL A 196 4.88 13.58 -10.00
CA VAL A 196 3.71 12.83 -9.54
C VAL A 196 2.55 13.02 -10.52
N HIS A 197 2.31 14.26 -10.95
CA HIS A 197 1.29 14.57 -11.93
C HIS A 197 1.48 13.78 -13.23
N ASP A 198 2.64 13.90 -13.87
CA ASP A 198 2.89 13.31 -15.19
C ASP A 198 2.89 11.78 -15.13
N ALA A 199 3.45 11.22 -14.06
CA ALA A 199 3.43 9.78 -13.82
C ALA A 199 2.00 9.27 -13.62
N ALA A 200 1.17 9.98 -12.84
CA ALA A 200 -0.22 9.60 -12.59
C ALA A 200 -1.05 9.70 -13.86
N ALA A 201 -0.98 10.84 -14.55
CA ALA A 201 -1.69 11.04 -15.80
C ALA A 201 -1.37 9.92 -16.81
N THR A 202 -0.10 9.54 -16.92
CA THR A 202 0.34 8.44 -17.79
C THR A 202 -0.16 7.08 -17.32
N ALA A 203 -0.03 6.77 -16.02
CA ALA A 203 -0.38 5.47 -15.44
C ALA A 203 -1.87 5.11 -15.61
N ALA A 204 -2.76 6.11 -15.56
CA ALA A 204 -4.19 5.93 -15.80
C ALA A 204 -4.59 6.03 -17.29
N GLY A 205 -3.63 6.10 -18.21
CA GLY A 205 -3.86 6.09 -19.66
C GLY A 205 -4.10 7.46 -20.31
N GLY A 206 -3.83 8.55 -19.60
CA GLY A 206 -4.00 9.93 -20.07
C GLY A 206 -5.45 10.40 -20.12
N GLY A 207 -5.69 11.52 -20.80
CA GLY A 207 -7.03 12.11 -20.93
C GLY A 207 -7.61 12.55 -19.58
N SER A 208 -8.95 12.63 -19.49
CA SER A 208 -9.62 13.10 -18.27
C SER A 208 -9.35 12.21 -17.06
N THR A 209 -9.42 10.88 -17.22
CA THR A 209 -9.13 9.95 -16.12
C THR A 209 -7.67 10.05 -15.65
N GLY A 210 -6.73 10.32 -16.57
CA GLY A 210 -5.35 10.65 -16.22
C GLY A 210 -5.25 11.85 -15.29
N GLU A 211 -5.87 12.98 -15.66
CA GLU A 211 -5.88 14.20 -14.85
C GLU A 211 -6.60 14.01 -13.51
N HIS A 212 -7.70 13.24 -13.49
CA HIS A 212 -8.43 12.88 -12.28
C HIS A 212 -7.53 12.08 -11.32
N TYR A 213 -6.80 11.10 -11.84
CA TYR A 213 -5.87 10.32 -11.03
C TYR A 213 -4.72 11.16 -10.50
N ALA A 214 -4.15 12.06 -11.31
CA ALA A 214 -3.13 13.00 -10.88
C ALA A 214 -3.61 13.90 -9.73
N ALA A 215 -4.85 14.39 -9.78
CA ALA A 215 -5.45 15.17 -8.70
C ALA A 215 -5.61 14.36 -7.40
N VAL A 216 -6.03 13.09 -7.49
CA VAL A 216 -6.14 12.20 -6.32
C VAL A 216 -4.76 11.94 -5.69
N CYS A 217 -3.74 11.64 -6.49
CA CYS A 217 -2.37 11.46 -6.00
C CYS A 217 -1.81 12.72 -5.34
N ALA A 218 -2.04 13.89 -5.94
CA ALA A 218 -1.61 15.17 -5.38
C ALA A 218 -2.26 15.46 -4.02
N LEU A 219 -3.55 15.12 -3.86
CA LEU A 219 -4.27 15.27 -2.60
C LEU A 219 -3.74 14.31 -1.52
N ALA A 220 -3.42 13.07 -1.89
CA ALA A 220 -2.94 12.05 -0.96
C ALA A 220 -1.49 12.26 -0.49
N LEU A 221 -0.62 12.80 -1.35
CA LEU A 221 0.83 12.82 -1.17
C LEU A 221 1.28 13.30 0.21
N ARG A 222 0.83 14.49 0.63
CA ARG A 222 1.25 15.08 1.92
C ARG A 222 0.68 14.30 3.10
N GLN A 223 -0.58 13.87 3.00
CA GLN A 223 -1.24 13.13 4.08
C GLN A 223 -0.60 11.76 4.31
N ALA A 224 -0.19 11.06 3.24
CA ALA A 224 0.43 9.74 3.34
C ALA A 224 1.73 9.74 4.17
N VAL A 225 2.48 10.84 4.18
CA VAL A 225 3.75 10.96 4.92
C VAL A 225 3.66 11.80 6.19
N ALA A 226 2.50 12.41 6.49
CA ALA A 226 2.36 13.37 7.59
C ALA A 226 2.47 12.72 8.98
N GLY A 227 2.15 11.43 9.09
CA GLY A 227 2.17 10.68 10.35
C GLY A 227 3.51 10.06 10.71
N THR A 228 4.58 10.29 9.94
CA THR A 228 5.86 9.59 10.15
C THR A 228 6.84 10.36 11.03
N GLU A 229 7.62 9.62 11.82
CA GLU A 229 8.70 10.15 12.65
C GLU A 229 10.03 9.49 12.30
N LEU A 230 11.00 10.29 11.82
CA LEU A 230 12.35 9.82 11.52
C LEU A 230 13.26 10.02 12.73
N VAL A 231 13.86 8.94 13.23
CA VAL A 231 14.57 8.91 14.51
C VAL A 231 15.94 8.27 14.40
N ASP A 232 16.79 8.55 15.38
CA ASP A 232 18.10 7.91 15.55
C ASP A 232 17.99 6.65 16.42
N ARG A 233 18.41 5.53 15.85
CA ARG A 233 18.66 4.28 16.56
C ARG A 233 20.15 3.98 16.52
N ALA A 234 20.86 4.44 17.54
CA ALA A 234 22.30 4.18 17.74
C ALA A 234 23.16 4.52 16.49
N GLY A 235 22.87 5.66 15.86
CA GLY A 235 23.58 6.13 14.66
C GLY A 235 22.93 5.72 13.33
N SER A 236 21.84 4.95 13.35
CA SER A 236 21.12 4.49 12.16
C SER A 236 19.72 5.10 12.10
N PRO A 237 19.25 5.54 10.92
CA PRO A 237 17.92 6.13 10.80
C PRO A 237 16.84 5.06 10.82
N TRP A 238 15.82 5.24 11.66
CA TRP A 238 14.58 4.47 11.66
C TRP A 238 13.38 5.39 11.46
N ALA A 239 12.24 4.83 11.02
CA ALA A 239 10.99 5.58 10.91
C ALA A 239 9.86 4.87 11.66
N PHE A 240 9.00 5.62 12.32
CA PHE A 240 7.77 5.15 12.94
C PHE A 240 6.57 5.82 12.28
N LEU A 241 5.41 5.17 12.30
CA LEU A 241 4.16 5.70 11.73
C LEU A 241 3.10 5.80 12.82
N LYS A 242 2.52 6.98 13.00
CA LYS A 242 1.33 7.15 13.84
C LYS A 242 0.10 6.61 13.12
N GLU A 243 -0.69 5.77 13.79
CA GLU A 243 -2.06 5.53 13.38
C GLU A 243 -2.96 6.71 13.73
N ILE A 244 -3.60 7.29 12.72
CA ILE A 244 -4.41 8.51 12.87
C ILE A 244 -5.88 8.16 12.70
N SER A 245 -6.77 8.70 13.55
CA SER A 245 -8.23 8.55 13.41
C SER A 245 -8.76 7.11 13.53
N SER A 246 -8.02 6.22 14.19
CA SER A 246 -8.46 4.88 14.65
C SER A 246 -8.28 4.78 16.18
N ASP A 247 -7.53 3.80 16.69
CA ASP A 247 -7.20 3.59 18.10
C ASP A 247 -5.90 4.30 18.55
N GLY A 248 -5.05 4.72 17.61
CA GLY A 248 -3.88 5.55 17.85
C GLY A 248 -2.58 4.78 18.09
N ASN A 249 -2.51 3.51 17.68
CA ASN A 249 -1.34 2.65 17.88
C ASN A 249 -0.09 3.13 17.13
N MET A 250 1.05 2.55 17.52
CA MET A 250 2.37 2.92 17.03
C MET A 250 2.86 1.93 15.98
N SER A 251 3.11 2.40 14.76
CA SER A 251 3.58 1.61 13.62
C SER A 251 2.68 0.41 13.28
N THR A 252 1.36 0.59 13.31
CA THR A 252 0.39 -0.44 12.94
C THR A 252 0.65 -0.97 11.54
N VAL A 253 0.74 -2.30 11.40
CA VAL A 253 1.18 -2.97 10.19
C VAL A 253 0.11 -2.88 9.10
N ASP A 254 -1.17 -3.10 9.43
CA ASP A 254 -2.29 -2.96 8.49
C ASP A 254 -2.67 -1.50 8.16
N VAL A 255 -2.07 -0.51 8.82
CA VAL A 255 -2.07 0.91 8.39
C VAL A 255 -0.88 1.21 7.48
N THR A 256 0.29 0.67 7.81
CA THR A 256 1.51 0.81 7.01
C THR A 256 1.33 0.15 5.64
N TYR A 257 0.63 -0.98 5.59
CA TYR A 257 0.37 -1.75 4.38
C TYR A 257 -0.39 -0.96 3.29
N PRO A 258 -1.61 -0.46 3.49
CA PRO A 258 -2.28 0.35 2.48
C PRO A 258 -1.51 1.64 2.17
N ALA A 259 -0.70 2.18 3.10
CA ALA A 259 0.14 3.35 2.85
C ALA A 259 1.41 3.05 2.02
N PHE A 260 1.88 1.80 1.98
CA PHE A 260 3.18 1.44 1.40
C PHE A 260 3.37 1.89 -0.06
N PRO A 261 2.34 1.95 -0.94
CA PRO A 261 2.53 2.39 -2.32
C PRO A 261 3.16 3.78 -2.45
N ALA A 262 2.77 4.74 -1.60
CA ALA A 262 3.36 6.07 -1.60
C ALA A 262 4.83 6.05 -1.16
N TYR A 263 5.16 5.33 -0.09
CA TYR A 263 6.55 5.20 0.36
C TYR A 263 7.41 4.52 -0.70
N LEU A 264 6.90 3.48 -1.34
CA LEU A 264 7.63 2.74 -2.36
C LEU A 264 7.89 3.57 -3.63
N TYR A 265 6.93 4.42 -4.02
CA TYR A 265 7.08 5.35 -5.14
C TYR A 265 8.08 6.46 -4.83
N LEU A 266 7.97 7.07 -3.65
CA LEU A 266 8.80 8.21 -3.25
C LEU A 266 10.24 7.78 -2.90
N SER A 267 10.38 6.69 -2.15
CA SER A 267 11.67 6.14 -1.74
C SER A 267 11.51 4.72 -1.15
N PRO A 268 11.89 3.66 -1.89
CA PRO A 268 11.91 2.29 -1.36
C PRO A 268 12.72 2.15 -0.06
N ALA A 269 13.77 2.97 0.09
CA ALA A 269 14.57 3.01 1.31
C ALA A 269 13.76 3.52 2.51
N TYR A 270 12.80 4.43 2.32
CA TYR A 270 11.96 4.93 3.40
C TYR A 270 10.98 3.87 3.91
N LEU A 271 10.37 3.08 3.01
CA LEU A 271 9.54 1.94 3.42
C LEU A 271 10.36 0.96 4.26
N ARG A 272 11.62 0.67 3.87
CA ARG A 272 12.51 -0.12 4.70
C ARG A 272 12.67 0.46 6.12
N LEU A 273 12.84 1.78 6.26
CA LEU A 273 12.97 2.41 7.59
C LEU A 273 11.74 2.23 8.48
N LEU A 274 10.54 2.11 7.88
CA LEU A 274 9.29 1.82 8.60
C LEU A 274 9.19 0.35 9.03
N LEU A 275 9.77 -0.57 8.26
CA LEU A 275 9.77 -2.00 8.58
C LEU A 275 10.82 -2.39 9.62
N GLU A 276 11.94 -1.67 9.70
CA GLU A 276 13.06 -2.01 10.59
C GLU A 276 12.66 -2.07 12.08
N PRO A 277 11.86 -1.14 12.66
CA PRO A 277 11.42 -1.25 14.04
C PRO A 277 10.50 -2.45 14.34
N LEU A 278 9.64 -2.81 13.38
CA LEU A 278 8.76 -3.98 13.44
C LEU A 278 9.60 -5.27 13.44
N LEU A 279 10.48 -5.41 12.46
CA LEU A 279 11.40 -6.55 12.36
C LEU A 279 12.30 -6.68 13.60
N ASP A 280 12.89 -5.58 14.10
CA ASP A 280 13.72 -5.62 15.32
C ASP A 280 12.92 -6.03 16.55
N TYR A 281 11.66 -5.59 16.65
CA TYR A 281 10.79 -5.96 17.76
C TYR A 281 10.42 -7.45 17.73
N ALA A 282 10.06 -7.98 16.57
CA ALA A 282 9.77 -9.40 16.38
C ALA A 282 11.00 -10.29 16.66
N GLU A 283 12.19 -9.84 16.25
CA GLU A 283 13.43 -10.60 16.38
C GLU A 283 14.05 -10.52 17.78
N HIS A 284 13.97 -9.34 18.42
CA HIS A 284 14.75 -9.02 19.62
C HIS A 284 13.92 -8.39 20.74
N GLY A 285 12.72 -7.89 20.45
CA GLY A 285 11.89 -7.11 21.36
C GLY A 285 11.06 -7.94 22.34
N GLY A 286 10.84 -9.23 22.06
CA GLY A 286 10.15 -10.16 22.96
C GLY A 286 8.76 -10.61 22.50
N TRP A 287 8.43 -10.42 21.23
CA TRP A 287 7.18 -10.91 20.65
C TRP A 287 7.02 -12.44 20.83
N PRO A 288 5.92 -12.93 21.43
CA PRO A 288 5.83 -14.34 21.82
C PRO A 288 5.07 -15.25 20.83
N LYS A 289 4.54 -14.73 19.72
CA LYS A 289 3.67 -15.50 18.81
C LYS A 289 4.37 -15.90 17.50
N GLU A 290 3.78 -16.86 16.81
CA GLU A 290 4.34 -17.45 15.58
C GLU A 290 4.04 -16.62 14.32
N PHE A 291 3.10 -15.67 14.40
CA PHE A 291 2.72 -14.74 13.33
C PHE A 291 3.25 -13.32 13.61
N ALA A 292 3.15 -12.40 12.66
CA ALA A 292 3.61 -11.02 12.84
C ALA A 292 2.74 -10.23 13.83
N GLU A 293 3.37 -9.35 14.58
CA GLU A 293 2.72 -8.38 15.46
C GLU A 293 1.84 -7.39 14.67
N HIS A 294 0.80 -6.88 15.31
CA HIS A 294 -0.10 -5.85 14.77
C HIS A 294 0.53 -4.46 14.81
N ASP A 295 1.17 -4.12 15.91
CA ASP A 295 1.77 -2.81 16.14
C ASP A 295 2.90 -2.89 17.19
N LEU A 296 3.55 -1.75 17.46
CA LEU A 296 4.64 -1.63 18.41
C LEU A 296 4.22 -1.05 19.76
N GLY A 297 2.95 -0.72 19.96
CA GLY A 297 2.43 -0.18 21.20
C GLY A 297 1.04 0.44 21.03
N SER A 298 0.24 0.31 22.08
CA SER A 298 -1.19 0.68 22.13
C SER A 298 -1.49 2.19 22.12
N GLY A 299 -0.52 3.02 21.73
CA GLY A 299 -0.66 4.46 21.76
C GLY A 299 0.60 5.20 21.35
N TYR A 300 0.51 6.00 20.29
CA TYR A 300 1.56 6.91 19.89
C TYR A 300 1.84 7.96 21.00
N PRO A 301 3.11 8.32 21.25
CA PRO A 301 4.34 7.97 20.54
C PRO A 301 5.10 6.79 21.17
N ASP A 302 4.43 5.89 21.89
CA ASP A 302 5.08 4.91 22.76
C ASP A 302 5.11 3.51 22.16
N ALA A 303 6.27 3.13 21.59
CA ALA A 303 6.50 1.76 21.11
C ALA A 303 7.01 0.85 22.23
N THR A 304 6.16 0.53 23.21
CA THR A 304 6.48 -0.34 24.35
C THR A 304 6.56 -1.83 24.00
N GLY A 305 5.92 -2.24 22.92
CA GLY A 305 5.74 -3.63 22.51
C GLY A 305 4.67 -4.36 23.34
N HIS A 306 4.29 -5.53 22.83
CA HIS A 306 3.32 -6.48 23.38
C HIS A 306 4.01 -7.78 23.83
N ASN A 307 4.97 -7.69 24.76
CA ASN A 307 5.76 -8.85 25.22
C ASN A 307 4.92 -9.89 25.99
N ASP A 308 3.72 -9.52 26.43
CA ASP A 308 2.71 -10.42 26.99
C ASP A 308 1.86 -11.12 25.91
N GLY A 309 2.04 -10.74 24.65
CA GLY A 309 1.26 -11.19 23.50
C GLY A 309 -0.15 -10.62 23.47
N ASN A 310 -0.46 -9.58 24.24
CA ASN A 310 -1.81 -9.04 24.32
C ASN A 310 -1.98 -7.82 23.39
N GLU A 311 -2.27 -8.11 22.13
CA GLU A 311 -2.58 -7.12 21.07
C GLU A 311 -3.85 -7.52 20.29
N GLU A 312 -4.18 -6.74 19.26
CA GLU A 312 -5.20 -7.09 18.27
C GLU A 312 -4.66 -8.13 17.28
N ASP A 313 -4.96 -9.41 17.53
CA ASP A 313 -4.48 -10.50 16.67
C ASP A 313 -5.11 -10.47 15.28
N MET A 314 -4.30 -10.18 14.25
CA MET A 314 -4.63 -10.38 12.83
C MET A 314 -3.60 -11.30 12.12
N PRO A 315 -3.52 -12.60 12.45
CA PRO A 315 -2.31 -13.39 12.18
C PRO A 315 -1.98 -13.59 10.69
N VAL A 316 -2.97 -13.97 9.87
CA VAL A 316 -2.78 -14.10 8.41
C VAL A 316 -2.57 -12.73 7.76
N GLU A 317 -3.29 -11.71 8.22
CA GLU A 317 -3.24 -10.34 7.70
C GLU A 317 -1.83 -9.76 7.86
N GLU A 318 -1.28 -9.74 9.08
CA GLU A 318 0.00 -9.09 9.36
C GLU A 318 1.21 -9.87 8.85
N SER A 319 1.15 -11.20 8.97
CA SER A 319 2.21 -12.05 8.40
C SER A 319 2.32 -11.84 6.89
N ALA A 320 1.19 -11.71 6.19
CA ALA A 320 1.17 -11.43 4.77
C ALA A 320 1.58 -9.98 4.46
N ASN A 321 1.12 -9.00 5.23
CA ASN A 321 1.51 -7.60 5.10
C ASN A 321 3.03 -7.44 5.13
N MET A 322 3.67 -7.99 6.16
CA MET A 322 5.11 -7.90 6.36
C MET A 322 5.90 -8.60 5.25
N LEU A 323 5.49 -9.81 4.86
CA LEU A 323 6.15 -10.54 3.76
C LEU A 323 6.03 -9.81 2.42
N ILE A 324 4.85 -9.27 2.10
CA ILE A 324 4.60 -8.53 0.86
C ILE A 324 5.43 -7.24 0.84
N MET A 325 5.42 -6.45 1.92
CA MET A 325 6.21 -5.22 1.99
C MET A 325 7.71 -5.49 1.96
N ALA A 326 8.19 -6.53 2.66
CA ALA A 326 9.60 -6.94 2.62
C ALA A 326 10.05 -7.34 1.21
N ALA A 327 9.24 -8.15 0.50
CA ALA A 327 9.51 -8.51 -0.89
C ALA A 327 9.51 -7.28 -1.82
N ALA A 328 8.57 -6.35 -1.62
CA ALA A 328 8.47 -5.14 -2.42
C ALA A 328 9.68 -4.21 -2.25
N VAL A 329 10.22 -4.11 -1.02
CA VAL A 329 11.48 -3.43 -0.69
C VAL A 329 12.65 -4.14 -1.36
N ILE A 330 12.79 -5.45 -1.18
CA ILE A 330 13.88 -6.26 -1.74
C ILE A 330 14.01 -6.09 -3.25
N GLN A 331 12.89 -6.09 -3.98
CA GLN A 331 12.89 -5.93 -5.44
C GLN A 331 13.31 -4.54 -5.92
N ARG A 332 13.33 -3.53 -5.05
CA ARG A 332 13.61 -2.13 -5.38
C ARG A 332 14.89 -1.58 -4.74
N LEU A 333 15.51 -2.33 -3.84
CA LEU A 333 16.83 -2.02 -3.31
C LEU A 333 17.94 -2.42 -4.30
N PRO A 334 19.13 -1.79 -4.22
CA PRO A 334 20.33 -2.33 -4.85
C PRO A 334 20.57 -3.79 -4.45
N ALA A 335 21.04 -4.63 -5.38
CA ALA A 335 21.12 -6.08 -5.15
C ALA A 335 21.91 -6.50 -3.90
N ALA A 336 22.97 -5.75 -3.54
CA ALA A 336 23.75 -6.01 -2.33
C ALA A 336 22.93 -5.73 -1.05
N ASP A 337 22.19 -4.61 -1.04
CA ASP A 337 21.35 -4.21 0.09
C ASP A 337 20.12 -5.10 0.22
N ALA A 338 19.53 -5.50 -0.90
CA ALA A 338 18.44 -6.46 -0.96
C ALA A 338 18.85 -7.82 -0.37
N ALA A 339 20.01 -8.34 -0.78
CA ALA A 339 20.54 -9.60 -0.25
C ALA A 339 20.93 -9.49 1.23
N ALA A 340 21.44 -8.34 1.68
CA ALA A 340 21.74 -8.09 3.08
C ALA A 340 20.45 -8.09 3.92
N PHE A 341 19.46 -7.28 3.54
CA PHE A 341 18.17 -7.20 4.21
C PHE A 341 17.47 -8.57 4.28
N ALA A 342 17.39 -9.28 3.14
CA ALA A 342 16.76 -10.59 3.09
C ALA A 342 17.46 -11.64 3.98
N ARG A 343 18.78 -11.60 4.10
CA ARG A 343 19.53 -12.54 4.96
C ARG A 343 19.44 -12.20 6.44
N THR A 344 19.47 -10.91 6.78
CA THR A 344 19.35 -10.46 8.17
C THR A 344 18.03 -10.92 8.76
N HIS A 345 16.92 -10.66 8.05
CA HIS A 345 15.57 -10.93 8.55
C HIS A 345 14.99 -12.28 8.12
N TYR A 346 15.80 -13.14 7.48
CA TYR A 346 15.31 -14.41 6.95
C TYR A 346 14.59 -15.30 7.98
N PRO A 347 15.11 -15.46 9.22
CA PRO A 347 14.48 -16.36 10.19
C PRO A 347 13.06 -15.94 10.56
N ILE A 348 12.82 -14.65 10.84
CA ILE A 348 11.50 -14.17 11.24
C ILE A 348 10.51 -14.16 10.07
N LEU A 349 10.95 -13.72 8.89
CA LEU A 349 10.13 -13.76 7.67
C LEU A 349 9.73 -15.19 7.31
N ARG A 350 10.65 -16.15 7.46
CA ARG A 350 10.35 -17.56 7.27
C ARG A 350 9.32 -18.07 8.28
N GLN A 351 9.45 -17.73 9.56
CA GLN A 351 8.50 -18.14 10.59
C GLN A 351 7.07 -17.72 10.22
N TRP A 352 6.89 -16.46 9.80
CA TRP A 352 5.60 -15.96 9.34
C TRP A 352 5.09 -16.66 8.08
N ALA A 353 5.99 -17.01 7.15
CA ALA A 353 5.62 -17.77 5.96
C ALA A 353 5.15 -19.20 6.28
N GLU A 354 5.75 -19.86 7.29
CA GLU A 354 5.28 -21.17 7.77
C GLU A 354 3.90 -21.08 8.43
N TYR A 355 3.63 -20.00 9.18
CA TYR A 355 2.29 -19.75 9.72
C TYR A 355 1.27 -19.60 8.59
N LEU A 356 1.59 -18.84 7.54
CA LEU A 356 0.74 -18.71 6.35
C LEU A 356 0.57 -20.04 5.63
N ALA A 357 1.62 -20.84 5.47
CA ALA A 357 1.54 -22.16 4.86
C ALA A 357 0.55 -23.08 5.59
N ALA A 358 0.41 -22.95 6.91
CA ALA A 358 -0.56 -23.75 7.67
C ALA A 358 -1.99 -23.17 7.67
N ASN A 359 -2.16 -21.85 7.51
CA ASN A 359 -3.42 -21.16 7.85
C ASN A 359 -4.01 -20.28 6.73
N ALA A 360 -3.30 -20.05 5.62
CA ALA A 360 -3.75 -19.07 4.60
C ALA A 360 -4.86 -19.60 3.68
N LEU A 361 -4.85 -20.89 3.31
CA LEU A 361 -5.78 -21.41 2.31
C LEU A 361 -7.24 -21.27 2.76
N ASP A 362 -7.50 -21.54 4.04
CA ASP A 362 -8.74 -21.20 4.73
C ASP A 362 -8.40 -20.57 6.10
N PRO A 363 -8.52 -19.24 6.23
CA PRO A 363 -8.12 -18.54 7.45
C PRO A 363 -9.05 -18.80 8.64
N GLY A 364 -10.19 -19.50 8.47
CA GLY A 364 -11.16 -19.67 9.54
C GLY A 364 -11.69 -18.33 10.02
N PHE A 365 -11.82 -18.14 11.34
CA PHE A 365 -12.35 -16.91 11.96
C PHE A 365 -11.24 -16.01 12.53
N GLN A 366 -10.25 -15.67 11.69
CA GLN A 366 -9.19 -14.72 12.01
C GLN A 366 -9.61 -13.29 11.67
N ASN A 367 -9.10 -12.31 12.43
CA ASN A 367 -9.32 -10.89 12.15
C ASN A 367 -8.50 -10.41 10.93
N GLN A 368 -8.86 -9.25 10.38
CA GLN A 368 -8.26 -8.62 9.20
C GLN A 368 -8.56 -7.11 9.19
N THR A 369 -7.81 -6.33 8.42
CA THR A 369 -7.93 -4.84 8.36
C THR A 369 -9.32 -4.30 8.00
N ASP A 370 -10.18 -5.12 7.37
CA ASP A 370 -11.56 -4.75 7.05
C ASP A 370 -12.55 -5.06 8.20
N ASP A 371 -12.08 -5.21 9.45
CA ASP A 371 -12.90 -5.51 10.63
C ASP A 371 -14.03 -4.49 10.90
N PHE A 372 -13.85 -3.23 10.47
CA PHE A 372 -14.86 -2.16 10.49
C PHE A 372 -16.11 -2.50 9.67
N THR A 373 -16.02 -3.49 8.76
CA THR A 373 -17.15 -4.05 8.02
C THR A 373 -17.87 -5.19 8.75
N GLY A 374 -17.32 -5.61 9.89
CA GLY A 374 -17.71 -6.77 10.69
C GLY A 374 -16.81 -7.98 10.46
N PHE A 375 -16.57 -8.74 11.53
CA PHE A 375 -15.81 -9.99 11.52
C PHE A 375 -16.44 -11.03 10.58
N ILE A 376 -15.61 -11.79 9.88
CA ILE A 376 -16.06 -12.79 8.91
C ILE A 376 -15.13 -14.00 8.90
N ALA A 377 -15.72 -15.19 8.90
CA ALA A 377 -14.99 -16.44 8.75
C ALA A 377 -14.73 -16.74 7.27
N HIS A 378 -13.70 -17.54 6.97
CA HIS A 378 -13.45 -18.09 5.64
C HIS A 378 -13.33 -17.00 4.55
N SER A 379 -12.78 -15.83 4.92
CA SER A 379 -12.61 -14.66 4.05
C SER A 379 -11.79 -15.02 2.81
N ALA A 380 -12.42 -14.91 1.63
CA ALA A 380 -11.75 -15.25 0.37
C ALA A 380 -10.63 -14.26 0.04
N ASN A 381 -10.77 -12.98 0.43
CA ASN A 381 -9.75 -11.97 0.16
C ASN A 381 -8.56 -12.04 1.14
N LEU A 382 -8.80 -12.43 2.40
CA LEU A 382 -7.73 -12.72 3.36
C LEU A 382 -6.93 -13.96 2.97
N ALA A 383 -7.63 -15.01 2.51
CA ALA A 383 -6.97 -16.20 2.00
C ALA A 383 -6.05 -15.87 0.81
N LEU A 384 -6.55 -15.08 -0.15
CA LEU A 384 -5.74 -14.59 -1.27
C LEU A 384 -4.50 -13.83 -0.79
N LYS A 385 -4.66 -12.96 0.21
CA LYS A 385 -3.56 -12.20 0.80
C LYS A 385 -2.49 -13.10 1.39
N GLY A 386 -2.87 -14.08 2.21
CA GLY A 386 -1.96 -15.06 2.78
C GLY A 386 -1.22 -15.86 1.70
N ILE A 387 -1.91 -16.28 0.63
CA ILE A 387 -1.32 -16.97 -0.52
C ILE A 387 -0.27 -16.10 -1.23
N ILE A 388 -0.55 -14.81 -1.39
CA ILE A 388 0.40 -13.84 -1.94
C ILE A 388 1.58 -13.63 -0.98
N GLY A 389 1.35 -13.62 0.33
CA GLY A 389 2.42 -13.61 1.34
C GLY A 389 3.37 -14.80 1.23
N ILE A 390 2.85 -16.01 1.00
CA ILE A 390 3.65 -17.21 0.69
C ILE A 390 4.48 -16.97 -0.58
N GLY A 391 3.85 -16.46 -1.66
CA GLY A 391 4.58 -16.13 -2.88
C GLY A 391 5.65 -15.04 -2.69
N ALA A 392 5.39 -14.04 -1.85
CA ALA A 392 6.35 -13.01 -1.48
C ALA A 392 7.56 -13.60 -0.75
N MET A 393 7.37 -14.63 0.09
CA MET A 393 8.50 -15.35 0.71
C MET A 393 9.42 -16.01 -0.33
N ALA A 394 8.91 -16.43 -1.49
CA ALA A 394 9.77 -16.95 -2.57
C ALA A 394 10.72 -15.87 -3.13
N VAL A 395 10.26 -14.61 -3.17
CA VAL A 395 11.09 -13.45 -3.55
C VAL A 395 12.18 -13.20 -2.49
N VAL A 396 11.81 -13.22 -1.21
CA VAL A 396 12.74 -13.09 -0.08
C VAL A 396 13.81 -14.20 -0.13
N ALA A 397 13.39 -15.45 -0.28
CA ALA A 397 14.28 -16.61 -0.36
C ALA A 397 15.23 -16.54 -1.55
N THR A 398 14.76 -16.04 -2.70
CA THR A 398 15.62 -15.81 -3.88
C THR A 398 16.72 -14.79 -3.56
N ALA A 399 16.38 -13.65 -2.95
CA ALA A 399 17.35 -12.63 -2.56
C ALA A 399 18.33 -13.10 -1.48
N ALA A 400 17.88 -13.97 -0.58
CA ALA A 400 18.72 -14.62 0.43
C ALA A 400 19.64 -15.73 -0.14
N ALA A 401 19.43 -16.14 -1.41
CA ALA A 401 20.06 -17.27 -2.09
C ALA A 401 19.64 -18.66 -1.55
N ASN A 402 18.43 -18.77 -0.97
CA ASN A 402 17.80 -20.02 -0.56
C ASN A 402 16.89 -20.56 -1.66
N THR A 403 17.48 -21.18 -2.69
CA THR A 403 16.77 -21.60 -3.91
C THR A 403 15.73 -22.70 -3.68
N ALA A 404 15.97 -23.60 -2.73
CA ALA A 404 15.01 -24.66 -2.38
C ALA A 404 13.73 -24.07 -1.77
N ASP A 405 13.88 -23.16 -0.80
CA ASP A 405 12.75 -22.47 -0.16
C ASP A 405 12.01 -21.58 -1.18
N ALA A 406 12.73 -20.91 -2.08
CA ALA A 406 12.12 -20.14 -3.17
C ALA A 406 11.25 -21.01 -4.09
N ALA A 407 11.75 -22.19 -4.50
CA ALA A 407 10.98 -23.14 -5.30
C ALA A 407 9.77 -23.68 -4.52
N HIS A 408 9.95 -24.04 -3.25
CA HIS A 408 8.91 -24.55 -2.39
C HIS A 408 7.75 -23.56 -2.23
N TYR A 409 8.01 -22.32 -1.81
CA TYR A 409 6.96 -21.34 -1.57
C TYR A 409 6.27 -20.90 -2.88
N SER A 410 7.00 -20.81 -3.99
CA SER A 410 6.38 -20.54 -5.31
C SER A 410 5.43 -21.66 -5.74
N ALA A 411 5.82 -22.92 -5.54
CA ALA A 411 4.99 -24.08 -5.86
C ALA A 411 3.77 -24.21 -4.92
N LEU A 412 3.96 -23.92 -3.63
CA LEU A 412 2.88 -23.91 -2.64
C LEU A 412 1.85 -22.82 -2.95
N ALA A 413 2.30 -21.60 -3.19
CA ALA A 413 1.42 -20.48 -3.54
C ALA A 413 0.57 -20.81 -4.79
N ARG A 414 1.17 -21.34 -5.86
CA ARG A 414 0.40 -21.74 -7.07
C ARG A 414 -0.62 -22.84 -6.79
N GLY A 415 -0.25 -23.85 -6.00
CA GLY A 415 -1.19 -24.89 -5.57
C GLY A 415 -2.37 -24.31 -4.79
N TYR A 416 -2.11 -23.35 -3.91
CA TYR A 416 -3.16 -22.68 -3.15
C TYR A 416 -4.03 -21.77 -4.01
N VAL A 417 -3.48 -21.04 -4.98
CA VAL A 417 -4.30 -20.22 -5.90
C VAL A 417 -5.26 -21.11 -6.70
N SER A 418 -4.79 -22.27 -7.16
CA SER A 418 -5.61 -23.25 -7.88
C SER A 418 -6.81 -23.74 -7.06
N GLN A 419 -6.61 -23.96 -5.75
CA GLN A 419 -7.69 -24.32 -4.83
C GLN A 419 -8.58 -23.11 -4.51
N TRP A 420 -7.96 -21.96 -4.23
CA TRP A 420 -8.63 -20.71 -3.91
C TRP A 420 -9.60 -20.28 -5.02
N THR A 421 -9.24 -20.39 -6.31
CA THR A 421 -10.15 -19.99 -7.39
C THR A 421 -11.44 -20.80 -7.39
N SER A 422 -11.41 -22.06 -6.95
CA SER A 422 -12.59 -22.93 -6.88
C SER A 422 -13.35 -22.73 -5.57
N LEU A 423 -12.65 -22.58 -4.44
CA LEU A 423 -13.26 -22.28 -3.14
C LEU A 423 -13.97 -20.92 -3.13
N ALA A 424 -13.38 -19.93 -3.79
CA ALA A 424 -13.90 -18.57 -3.88
C ALA A 424 -14.92 -18.38 -5.01
N GLU A 425 -15.09 -19.33 -5.93
CA GLU A 425 -16.06 -19.21 -7.02
C GLU A 425 -17.49 -19.24 -6.49
N ASP A 426 -18.28 -18.26 -6.91
CA ASP A 426 -19.72 -18.23 -6.69
C ASP A 426 -20.42 -19.25 -7.58
N SER A 427 -21.52 -19.85 -7.12
CA SER A 427 -22.26 -20.85 -7.88
C SER A 427 -22.82 -20.35 -9.22
N SER A 428 -23.01 -19.04 -9.37
CA SER A 428 -23.37 -18.41 -10.65
C SER A 428 -22.23 -18.40 -11.68
N GLY A 429 -20.98 -18.56 -11.23
CA GLY A 429 -19.77 -18.41 -12.03
C GLY A 429 -19.47 -16.97 -12.45
N ALA A 430 -20.22 -15.96 -11.98
CA ALA A 430 -20.13 -14.58 -12.43
C ALA A 430 -19.15 -13.71 -11.63
N HIS A 431 -18.82 -14.08 -10.40
CA HIS A 431 -17.86 -13.38 -9.54
C HIS A 431 -17.25 -14.33 -8.49
N LEU A 432 -16.34 -13.79 -7.68
CA LEU A 432 -15.82 -14.42 -6.49
C LEU A 432 -16.63 -14.02 -5.26
N LYS A 433 -16.75 -14.95 -4.31
CA LYS A 433 -17.45 -14.78 -3.04
C LYS A 433 -16.71 -13.82 -2.10
N LEU A 434 -17.43 -13.28 -1.13
CA LEU A 434 -16.82 -12.60 0.02
C LEU A 434 -16.12 -13.61 0.94
N ALA A 435 -16.80 -14.70 1.25
CA ALA A 435 -16.29 -15.83 2.05
C ALA A 435 -16.68 -17.17 1.39
N TYR A 436 -15.88 -18.22 1.60
CA TYR A 436 -16.05 -19.50 0.91
C TYR A 436 -17.42 -20.16 1.14
N ASP A 437 -18.02 -19.94 2.30
CA ASP A 437 -19.30 -20.49 2.72
C ASP A 437 -20.50 -19.56 2.44
N GLN A 438 -20.28 -18.43 1.75
CA GLN A 438 -21.30 -17.41 1.49
C GLN A 438 -21.55 -17.19 -0.01
N ASP A 439 -22.33 -18.09 -0.61
CA ASP A 439 -22.79 -17.95 -2.00
C ASP A 439 -23.70 -16.71 -2.19
N GLY A 440 -23.63 -16.09 -3.37
CA GLY A 440 -24.33 -14.86 -3.72
C GLY A 440 -23.72 -13.57 -3.13
N THR A 441 -22.59 -13.66 -2.45
CA THR A 441 -21.85 -12.51 -1.89
C THR A 441 -20.60 -12.19 -2.71
N TRP A 442 -19.99 -11.03 -2.51
CA TRP A 442 -18.78 -10.64 -3.24
C TRP A 442 -17.99 -9.59 -2.46
N SER A 443 -16.76 -9.32 -2.89
CA SER A 443 -15.99 -8.16 -2.40
C SER A 443 -14.98 -7.70 -3.45
N LEU A 444 -14.53 -6.44 -3.35
CA LEU A 444 -13.36 -5.99 -4.10
C LEU A 444 -12.14 -6.84 -3.72
N LYS A 445 -11.54 -7.50 -4.69
CA LYS A 445 -10.33 -8.31 -4.50
C LYS A 445 -9.08 -7.45 -4.67
N TYR A 446 -8.96 -6.42 -3.84
CA TYR A 446 -7.86 -5.45 -3.88
C TYR A 446 -6.48 -6.09 -3.67
N ASN A 447 -6.41 -7.27 -3.01
CA ASN A 447 -5.18 -8.05 -2.89
C ASN A 447 -4.68 -8.61 -4.23
N GLY A 448 -5.39 -8.46 -5.34
CA GLY A 448 -4.80 -8.69 -6.65
C GLY A 448 -3.67 -7.72 -7.02
N PHE A 449 -3.62 -6.55 -6.39
CA PHE A 449 -2.55 -5.58 -6.59
C PHE A 449 -1.15 -6.11 -6.21
N PRO A 450 -0.91 -6.61 -4.97
CA PRO A 450 0.41 -7.10 -4.58
C PRO A 450 0.89 -8.31 -5.41
N ASP A 451 0.01 -9.20 -5.89
CA ASP A 451 0.38 -10.27 -6.84
C ASP A 451 1.02 -9.67 -8.11
N ARG A 452 0.32 -8.69 -8.71
CA ARG A 452 0.80 -7.97 -9.89
C ARG A 452 2.08 -7.21 -9.57
N LEU A 453 2.12 -6.45 -8.46
CA LEU A 453 3.26 -5.61 -8.07
C LEU A 453 4.55 -6.41 -7.95
N LEU A 454 4.47 -7.58 -7.30
CA LEU A 454 5.61 -8.44 -7.03
C LEU A 454 5.96 -9.34 -8.22
N GLY A 455 5.13 -9.36 -9.28
CA GLY A 455 5.34 -10.21 -10.45
C GLY A 455 5.24 -11.70 -10.12
N LEU A 456 4.43 -12.09 -9.13
CA LEU A 456 4.31 -13.51 -8.74
C LEU A 456 3.54 -14.31 -9.80
N ASP A 457 2.66 -13.62 -10.54
CA ASP A 457 1.86 -14.14 -11.65
C ASP A 457 1.06 -15.37 -11.18
N LEU A 458 0.37 -15.17 -10.07
CA LEU A 458 -0.46 -16.15 -9.39
C LEU A 458 -1.90 -16.06 -9.87
N LEU A 459 -2.49 -14.85 -9.90
CA LEU A 459 -3.92 -14.70 -10.18
C LEU A 459 -4.26 -14.99 -11.65
N PRO A 460 -5.22 -15.89 -11.92
CA PRO A 460 -5.53 -16.26 -13.29
C PRO A 460 -6.18 -15.12 -14.08
N THR A 461 -5.80 -15.02 -15.35
CA THR A 461 -6.28 -13.96 -16.26
C THR A 461 -7.80 -13.96 -16.48
N GLY A 462 -8.42 -15.14 -16.44
CA GLY A 462 -9.87 -15.28 -16.51
C GLY A 462 -10.57 -14.82 -15.23
N THR A 463 -9.96 -15.01 -14.06
CA THR A 463 -10.46 -14.48 -12.78
C THR A 463 -10.49 -12.97 -12.78
N ALA A 464 -9.38 -12.32 -13.20
CA ALA A 464 -9.34 -10.87 -13.34
C ALA A 464 -10.39 -10.35 -14.34
N ALA A 465 -10.66 -11.09 -15.42
CA ALA A 465 -11.68 -10.74 -16.39
C ALA A 465 -13.10 -10.79 -15.86
N ARG A 466 -13.40 -11.85 -15.11
CA ARG A 466 -14.69 -12.04 -14.45
C ARG A 466 -14.96 -10.93 -13.44
N GLU A 467 -14.03 -10.68 -12.52
CA GLU A 467 -14.17 -9.62 -11.51
C GLU A 467 -14.28 -8.23 -12.14
N ALA A 468 -13.48 -7.94 -13.19
CA ALA A 468 -13.57 -6.66 -13.88
C ALA A 468 -14.95 -6.39 -14.50
N ALA A 469 -15.58 -7.44 -15.06
CA ALA A 469 -16.94 -7.35 -15.60
C ALA A 469 -17.98 -7.19 -14.49
N TRP A 470 -17.83 -7.91 -13.37
CA TRP A 470 -18.69 -7.78 -12.21
C TRP A 470 -18.66 -6.37 -11.62
N TYR A 471 -17.47 -5.83 -11.36
CA TYR A 471 -17.31 -4.48 -10.79
C TYR A 471 -17.88 -3.40 -11.70
N ALA A 472 -17.66 -3.50 -13.02
CA ALA A 472 -18.24 -2.56 -13.97
C ALA A 472 -19.78 -2.56 -13.96
N ALA A 473 -20.40 -3.72 -13.70
CA ALA A 473 -21.86 -3.83 -13.59
C ALA A 473 -22.42 -3.32 -12.24
N HIS A 474 -21.59 -3.21 -11.21
CA HIS A 474 -21.99 -2.81 -9.84
C HIS A 474 -21.45 -1.44 -9.41
N ALA A 475 -20.84 -0.70 -10.33
CA ALA A 475 -20.31 0.62 -10.06
C ALA A 475 -21.40 1.67 -9.86
N GLY A 476 -21.21 2.53 -8.87
CA GLY A 476 -21.94 3.77 -8.66
C GLY A 476 -21.11 5.00 -9.03
N THR A 477 -21.64 6.19 -8.72
CA THR A 477 -21.00 7.48 -9.06
C THR A 477 -19.63 7.66 -8.41
N TYR A 478 -19.46 7.13 -7.19
CA TYR A 478 -18.26 7.33 -6.38
C TYR A 478 -17.37 6.08 -6.25
N GLY A 479 -17.57 5.07 -7.10
CA GLY A 479 -16.80 3.83 -7.08
C GLY A 479 -17.69 2.59 -7.03
N VAL A 480 -17.15 1.48 -6.54
CA VAL A 480 -17.80 0.18 -6.37
C VAL A 480 -17.89 -0.15 -4.88
N GLN A 481 -18.98 -0.72 -4.41
CA GLN A 481 -19.08 -1.11 -3.00
C GLN A 481 -17.97 -2.10 -2.61
N LEU A 482 -17.42 -1.97 -1.41
CA LEU A 482 -16.35 -2.88 -0.94
C LEU A 482 -16.86 -4.31 -0.85
N ASP A 483 -18.05 -4.49 -0.27
CA ASP A 483 -18.79 -5.75 -0.17
C ASP A 483 -20.29 -5.47 0.09
N PRO A 484 -21.20 -6.45 -0.07
CA PRO A 484 -22.65 -6.22 0.00
C PRO A 484 -23.21 -6.05 1.41
N ARG A 485 -22.42 -6.18 2.49
CA ARG A 485 -22.89 -5.97 3.86
C ARG A 485 -23.16 -4.49 4.14
N ASN A 486 -22.56 -3.59 3.34
CA ASN A 486 -22.62 -2.15 3.53
C ASN A 486 -22.76 -1.40 2.20
N ALA A 487 -23.05 -0.09 2.28
CA ALA A 487 -23.22 0.76 1.09
C ALA A 487 -21.97 1.60 0.73
N TYR A 488 -20.86 1.37 1.43
CA TYR A 488 -19.64 2.16 1.34
C TYR A 488 -18.51 1.42 0.63
N THR A 489 -17.44 2.16 0.35
CA THR A 489 -16.18 1.64 -0.21
C THR A 489 -14.99 2.23 0.54
N LYS A 490 -13.79 1.78 0.19
CA LYS A 490 -12.52 2.39 0.58
C LYS A 490 -11.73 2.85 -0.65
N GLY A 491 -11.36 4.13 -0.69
CA GLY A 491 -10.73 4.72 -1.87
C GLY A 491 -9.34 4.15 -2.19
N ASP A 492 -8.58 3.75 -1.18
CA ASP A 492 -7.32 2.99 -1.33
C ASP A 492 -7.57 1.62 -1.97
N TRP A 493 -8.58 0.87 -1.50
CA TRP A 493 -8.95 -0.44 -2.07
C TRP A 493 -9.49 -0.36 -3.51
N GLU A 494 -10.20 0.72 -3.85
CA GLU A 494 -10.57 1.04 -5.23
C GLU A 494 -9.33 1.16 -6.13
N LEU A 495 -8.31 1.91 -5.68
CA LEU A 495 -7.13 2.17 -6.50
C LEU A 495 -6.15 1.00 -6.54
N TRP A 496 -6.10 0.16 -5.51
CA TRP A 496 -5.43 -1.14 -5.55
C TRP A 496 -6.11 -2.06 -6.56
N THR A 497 -7.44 -2.15 -6.53
CA THR A 497 -8.20 -2.92 -7.53
C THR A 497 -7.98 -2.38 -8.95
N ALA A 498 -7.91 -1.05 -9.11
CA ALA A 498 -7.58 -0.42 -10.39
C ALA A 498 -6.17 -0.78 -10.87
N ALA A 499 -5.20 -0.84 -9.96
CA ALA A 499 -3.82 -1.24 -10.26
C ALA A 499 -3.71 -2.72 -10.64
N TRP A 500 -4.45 -3.61 -9.97
CA TRP A 500 -4.57 -5.02 -10.37
C TRP A 500 -5.11 -5.16 -11.80
N LEU A 501 -6.20 -4.43 -12.09
CA LEU A 501 -6.93 -4.47 -13.36
C LEU A 501 -6.43 -3.43 -14.37
N ALA A 502 -5.15 -3.03 -14.30
CA ALA A 502 -4.62 -1.96 -15.14
C ALA A 502 -4.68 -2.25 -16.66
N ASP A 503 -4.72 -3.52 -17.05
CA ASP A 503 -4.93 -4.00 -18.43
C ASP A 503 -6.40 -3.93 -18.89
N ARG A 504 -7.34 -3.59 -17.99
CA ARG A 504 -8.78 -3.44 -18.24
C ARG A 504 -9.17 -1.97 -18.09
N PRO A 505 -8.89 -1.12 -19.08
CA PRO A 505 -9.02 0.33 -18.94
C PRO A 505 -10.44 0.78 -18.61
N ALA A 506 -11.48 0.08 -19.07
CA ALA A 506 -12.86 0.43 -18.74
C ALA A 506 -13.14 0.35 -17.23
N THR A 507 -12.83 -0.79 -16.59
CA THR A 507 -13.03 -0.97 -15.15
C THR A 507 -12.04 -0.14 -14.34
N ARG A 508 -10.76 -0.08 -14.74
CA ARG A 508 -9.77 0.79 -14.09
C ARG A 508 -10.25 2.24 -14.04
N ASN A 509 -10.76 2.77 -15.15
CA ASN A 509 -11.23 4.16 -15.21
C ASN A 509 -12.45 4.39 -14.31
N ILE A 510 -13.39 3.43 -14.24
CA ILE A 510 -14.53 3.50 -13.32
C ILE A 510 -14.07 3.71 -11.87
N LEU A 511 -13.10 2.91 -11.41
CA LEU A 511 -12.59 2.96 -10.04
C LEU A 511 -11.85 4.29 -9.76
N VAL A 512 -10.96 4.70 -10.67
CA VAL A 512 -10.21 5.98 -10.59
C VAL A 512 -11.15 7.18 -10.57
N ASP A 513 -12.07 7.26 -11.53
CA ASP A 513 -13.01 8.37 -11.65
C ASP A 513 -13.98 8.39 -10.46
N GLY A 514 -14.33 7.23 -9.89
CA GLY A 514 -15.13 7.11 -8.67
C GLY A 514 -14.50 7.82 -7.48
N VAL A 515 -13.22 7.52 -7.18
CA VAL A 515 -12.47 8.17 -6.08
C VAL A 515 -12.30 9.66 -6.33
N TYR A 516 -11.99 10.08 -7.57
CA TYR A 516 -11.90 11.49 -7.93
C TYR A 516 -13.23 12.21 -7.72
N ASN A 517 -14.35 11.65 -8.20
CA ASN A 517 -15.67 12.25 -8.06
C ASN A 517 -16.03 12.43 -6.59
N PHE A 518 -15.68 11.47 -5.73
CA PHE A 518 -15.85 11.57 -4.29
C PHE A 518 -15.07 12.77 -3.73
N ALA A 519 -13.74 12.79 -3.94
CA ALA A 519 -12.85 13.82 -3.42
C ALA A 519 -13.22 15.23 -3.91
N ASN A 520 -13.66 15.34 -5.16
CA ASN A 520 -14.01 16.61 -5.79
C ASN A 520 -15.39 17.14 -5.37
N SER A 521 -16.36 16.28 -5.07
CA SER A 521 -17.76 16.70 -4.88
C SER A 521 -18.33 16.52 -3.48
N THR A 522 -17.63 15.83 -2.58
CA THR A 522 -18.12 15.65 -1.20
C THR A 522 -18.37 16.99 -0.51
N ALA A 523 -19.48 17.08 0.22
CA ALA A 523 -19.85 18.28 0.97
C ALA A 523 -19.07 18.40 2.29
N GLN A 524 -18.50 17.30 2.77
CA GLN A 524 -17.76 17.28 4.03
C GLN A 524 -16.40 17.97 3.85
N ARG A 525 -16.01 18.76 4.84
CA ARG A 525 -14.78 19.57 4.86
C ARG A 525 -13.81 19.01 5.91
N VAL A 526 -13.49 17.74 5.74
CA VAL A 526 -12.54 16.98 6.56
C VAL A 526 -11.27 16.71 5.74
N PRO A 527 -10.14 16.39 6.39
CA PRO A 527 -8.99 15.81 5.70
C PRO A 527 -9.39 14.61 4.84
N PHE A 528 -8.61 14.31 3.79
CA PHE A 528 -9.00 13.32 2.79
C PHE A 528 -9.25 11.96 3.45
N THR A 529 -10.50 11.51 3.43
CA THR A 529 -10.91 10.22 4.00
C THR A 529 -10.79 9.12 2.97
N ASP A 530 -10.45 7.94 3.45
CA ASP A 530 -10.47 6.70 2.73
C ASP A 530 -11.85 6.03 2.74
N TRP A 531 -12.77 6.35 3.64
CA TRP A 531 -14.00 5.57 3.87
C TRP A 531 -15.31 6.37 3.67
N TYR A 532 -16.05 6.04 2.61
CA TYR A 532 -17.23 6.81 2.19
C TYR A 532 -18.31 5.99 1.48
N VAL A 533 -19.55 6.50 1.48
CA VAL A 533 -20.72 5.87 0.84
C VAL A 533 -20.72 6.10 -0.67
N VAL A 534 -20.76 5.02 -1.44
CA VAL A 534 -20.67 5.03 -2.92
C VAL A 534 -21.80 5.79 -3.60
N ALA A 535 -22.98 5.86 -2.99
CA ALA A 535 -24.14 6.52 -3.56
C ALA A 535 -24.25 8.03 -3.23
N SER A 536 -23.54 8.52 -2.20
CA SER A 536 -23.76 9.87 -1.66
C SER A 536 -22.51 10.67 -1.35
N ALA A 537 -21.32 10.08 -1.47
CA ALA A 537 -20.04 10.67 -1.06
C ALA A 537 -20.01 11.06 0.43
N ALA A 538 -20.89 10.47 1.25
CA ALA A 538 -20.89 10.68 2.69
C ALA A 538 -19.76 9.87 3.33
N GLN A 539 -18.76 10.55 3.89
CA GLN A 539 -17.74 9.99 4.77
C GLN A 539 -18.42 9.21 5.91
N GLN A 540 -17.89 8.03 6.23
CA GLN A 540 -18.36 7.17 7.32
C GLN A 540 -17.50 7.25 8.59
N GLY A 541 -16.23 7.59 8.44
CA GLY A 541 -15.26 7.68 9.53
C GLY A 541 -13.90 8.10 8.97
N PHE A 542 -12.81 7.80 9.69
CA PHE A 542 -11.43 7.88 9.22
C PHE A 542 -11.04 9.18 8.48
N ALA A 543 -10.33 10.08 9.16
CA ALA A 543 -9.79 11.28 8.55
C ALA A 543 -8.27 11.36 8.75
N ALA A 544 -7.58 11.98 7.79
CA ALA A 544 -6.13 12.25 7.88
C ALA A 544 -5.23 11.00 8.00
N ARG A 545 -5.76 9.81 7.69
CA ARG A 545 -5.01 8.54 7.75
C ARG A 545 -3.88 8.49 6.73
N PRO A 546 -2.73 7.88 7.07
CA PRO A 546 -1.65 7.63 6.10
C PRO A 546 -2.03 6.60 5.03
N VAL A 547 -3.07 5.78 5.28
CA VAL A 547 -3.68 4.79 4.39
C VAL A 547 -3.94 5.33 2.98
N VAL A 548 -4.23 6.63 2.82
CA VAL A 548 -4.38 7.27 1.50
C VAL A 548 -3.11 7.22 0.65
N GLY A 549 -1.96 6.82 1.20
CA GLY A 549 -0.79 6.43 0.42
C GLY A 549 -1.09 5.33 -0.61
N GLY A 550 -2.13 4.53 -0.38
CA GLY A 550 -2.64 3.52 -1.31
C GLY A 550 -3.11 4.08 -2.64
N MET A 551 -3.41 5.39 -2.70
CA MET A 551 -3.73 6.06 -3.95
C MET A 551 -2.60 5.98 -4.97
N PHE A 552 -1.35 5.73 -4.55
CA PHE A 552 -0.20 5.63 -5.44
C PHE A 552 -0.06 4.27 -6.15
N ALA A 553 -0.99 3.31 -5.95
CA ALA A 553 -0.86 1.93 -6.44
C ALA A 553 -0.60 1.82 -7.95
N LEU A 554 -1.29 2.60 -8.79
CA LEU A 554 -1.08 2.59 -10.25
C LEU A 554 0.27 3.20 -10.68
N LEU A 555 0.94 3.98 -9.83
CA LEU A 555 2.25 4.56 -10.12
C LEU A 555 3.39 3.54 -10.02
N LEU A 556 3.15 2.42 -9.34
CA LEU A 556 4.16 1.41 -9.12
C LEU A 556 4.27 0.47 -10.31
N SER A 557 5.43 0.50 -10.97
CA SER A 557 5.77 -0.49 -11.99
C SER A 557 5.86 -1.89 -11.37
N PRO A 558 5.13 -2.88 -11.91
CA PRO A 558 5.26 -4.28 -11.54
C PRO A 558 6.68 -4.81 -11.73
N ALA A 559 7.13 -5.69 -10.83
CA ALA A 559 8.31 -6.50 -11.07
C ALA A 559 8.07 -7.47 -12.24
N ALA A 560 9.14 -7.82 -12.95
CA ALA A 560 9.05 -8.80 -14.02
C ALA A 560 8.75 -10.19 -13.42
N SER A 561 7.73 -10.86 -13.95
CA SER A 561 7.45 -12.25 -13.62
C SER A 561 8.59 -13.15 -14.08
N THR A 562 9.01 -14.07 -13.21
CA THR A 562 9.97 -15.14 -13.53
C THR A 562 9.29 -16.42 -14.02
N VAL A 563 7.95 -16.41 -14.09
CA VAL A 563 7.14 -17.54 -14.52
C VAL A 563 7.27 -17.72 -16.02
N SER A 564 7.68 -18.92 -16.41
CA SER A 564 7.71 -19.30 -17.82
C SER A 564 6.37 -19.91 -18.22
N TRP A 565 5.73 -19.26 -19.19
CA TRP A 565 4.46 -19.67 -19.76
C TRP A 565 4.70 -20.21 -21.18
N HIS A 566 4.10 -21.35 -21.49
CA HIS A 566 4.34 -22.09 -22.72
C HIS A 566 3.04 -22.48 -23.40
N ARG A 567 3.12 -22.76 -24.70
CA ARG A 567 2.14 -23.64 -25.36
C ARG A 567 2.64 -25.08 -25.30
N VAL A 568 1.73 -26.04 -25.20
CA VAL A 568 2.06 -27.48 -25.25
C VAL A 568 1.60 -28.03 -26.61
N GLN A 569 2.51 -28.11 -27.57
CA GLN A 569 2.21 -28.49 -28.96
C GLN A 569 2.24 -30.00 -29.15
N ASN A 570 1.25 -30.55 -29.85
CA ASN A 570 1.20 -31.95 -30.27
C ASN A 570 1.94 -32.18 -31.61
N ARG A 571 2.71 -33.27 -31.72
CA ARG A 571 3.48 -33.57 -32.95
C ARG A 571 2.62 -34.00 -34.13
N ASN A 572 1.53 -34.73 -33.89
CA ASN A 572 0.70 -35.30 -34.96
C ASN A 572 -0.11 -34.22 -35.70
N SER A 573 -0.65 -33.24 -34.98
CA SER A 573 -1.52 -32.20 -35.53
C SER A 573 -0.85 -30.83 -35.69
N GLY A 574 0.22 -30.55 -34.94
CA GLY A 574 0.82 -29.22 -34.81
C GLY A 574 0.01 -28.25 -33.92
N LYS A 575 -1.11 -28.71 -33.35
CA LYS A 575 -2.01 -27.92 -32.49
C LYS A 575 -1.54 -27.91 -31.04
N VAL A 576 -2.15 -27.08 -30.22
CA VAL A 576 -1.74 -26.88 -28.81
C VAL A 576 -2.80 -27.34 -27.84
N LEU A 577 -2.37 -27.74 -26.65
CA LEU A 577 -3.23 -28.09 -25.52
C LEU A 577 -4.07 -26.89 -25.07
N ALA A 578 -5.38 -27.09 -24.95
CA ALA A 578 -6.37 -26.03 -24.74
C ALA A 578 -7.46 -26.48 -23.76
N VAL A 579 -8.00 -25.57 -22.96
CA VAL A 579 -9.20 -25.83 -22.15
C VAL A 579 -10.43 -25.45 -22.96
N SER A 580 -11.36 -26.39 -23.11
CA SER A 580 -12.56 -26.18 -23.92
C SER A 580 -13.35 -24.95 -23.48
N GLY A 581 -13.63 -24.05 -24.43
CA GLY A 581 -14.44 -22.86 -24.23
C GLY A 581 -13.85 -21.82 -23.28
N MET A 582 -12.53 -21.83 -23.02
CA MET A 582 -11.89 -20.99 -22.00
C MET A 582 -12.52 -21.14 -20.60
N SER A 583 -13.08 -22.32 -20.31
CA SER A 583 -13.80 -22.56 -19.07
C SER A 583 -12.91 -22.32 -17.85
N LEU A 584 -13.48 -21.75 -16.79
CA LEU A 584 -12.86 -21.65 -15.47
C LEU A 584 -13.28 -22.80 -14.56
N ALA A 585 -14.29 -23.58 -14.97
CA ALA A 585 -14.87 -24.63 -14.14
C ALA A 585 -13.91 -25.81 -13.94
N ASP A 586 -14.05 -26.46 -12.79
CA ASP A 586 -13.50 -27.80 -12.59
C ASP A 586 -14.14 -28.75 -13.61
N THR A 587 -13.39 -29.80 -13.97
CA THR A 587 -13.79 -30.83 -14.93
C THR A 587 -13.99 -30.36 -16.36
N ALA A 588 -13.63 -29.11 -16.67
CA ALA A 588 -13.61 -28.65 -18.05
C ALA A 588 -12.62 -29.45 -18.87
N GLU A 589 -13.09 -29.94 -20.02
CA GLU A 589 -12.34 -30.81 -20.90
C GLU A 589 -11.10 -30.13 -21.46
N VAL A 590 -10.00 -30.89 -21.50
CA VAL A 590 -8.78 -30.46 -22.16
C VAL A 590 -8.71 -31.11 -23.54
N THR A 591 -8.54 -30.26 -24.53
CA THR A 591 -8.56 -30.60 -25.95
C THR A 591 -7.27 -30.15 -26.61
N GLN A 592 -7.08 -30.53 -27.88
CA GLN A 592 -6.16 -29.81 -28.75
C GLN A 592 -6.92 -28.79 -29.61
N TYR A 593 -6.28 -27.65 -29.87
CA TYR A 593 -6.87 -26.58 -30.66
C TYR A 593 -5.79 -25.79 -31.42
N THR A 594 -6.17 -25.21 -32.56
CA THR A 594 -5.31 -24.29 -33.30
C THR A 594 -4.99 -23.06 -32.44
N ASP A 595 -3.70 -22.71 -32.26
CA ASP A 595 -3.35 -21.58 -31.41
C ASP A 595 -3.94 -20.26 -31.94
N ASN A 596 -4.80 -19.64 -31.14
CA ASN A 596 -5.54 -18.40 -31.41
C ASN A 596 -5.09 -17.24 -30.49
N GLY A 597 -4.05 -17.43 -29.68
CA GLY A 597 -3.53 -16.42 -28.76
C GLY A 597 -4.24 -16.31 -27.41
N THR A 598 -5.26 -17.12 -27.11
CA THR A 598 -6.02 -17.02 -25.84
C THR A 598 -5.31 -17.70 -24.67
N ALA A 599 -5.70 -17.32 -23.45
CA ALA A 599 -5.02 -17.69 -22.21
C ALA A 599 -5.21 -19.17 -21.80
N ASP A 600 -6.29 -19.79 -22.25
CA ASP A 600 -6.63 -21.20 -22.01
C ASP A 600 -5.69 -22.18 -22.74
N HIS A 601 -4.93 -21.71 -23.72
CA HIS A 601 -3.87 -22.45 -24.39
C HIS A 601 -2.50 -22.28 -23.69
N VAL A 602 -2.40 -21.44 -22.64
CA VAL A 602 -1.12 -21.09 -21.99
C VAL A 602 -0.97 -21.88 -20.70
N TRP A 603 0.17 -22.54 -20.54
CA TRP A 603 0.45 -23.42 -19.40
C TRP A 603 1.81 -23.12 -18.77
N THR A 604 1.92 -23.32 -17.46
CA THR A 604 3.20 -23.29 -16.74
C THR A 604 3.40 -24.61 -16.00
N LEU A 605 4.67 -24.95 -15.75
CA LEU A 605 5.04 -26.13 -14.98
C LEU A 605 5.30 -25.74 -13.53
N ILE A 606 4.67 -26.44 -12.61
CA ILE A 606 4.93 -26.34 -11.17
C ILE A 606 5.78 -27.54 -10.79
N ASP A 607 7.06 -27.30 -10.47
CA ASP A 607 8.00 -28.34 -10.04
C ASP A 607 7.64 -28.85 -8.64
N ASN A 608 7.64 -30.17 -8.47
CA ASN A 608 7.43 -30.82 -7.17
C ASN A 608 8.75 -31.15 -6.46
N GLY A 609 9.91 -30.91 -7.10
CA GLY A 609 11.24 -31.12 -6.53
C GLY A 609 11.75 -32.57 -6.57
N ASP A 610 10.95 -33.49 -7.13
CA ASP A 610 11.25 -34.92 -7.24
C ASP A 610 11.34 -35.42 -8.70
N GLY A 611 11.44 -34.48 -9.65
CA GLY A 611 11.42 -34.77 -11.09
C GLY A 611 10.02 -34.95 -11.68
N THR A 612 8.97 -34.69 -10.90
CA THR A 612 7.58 -34.60 -11.38
C THR A 612 7.08 -33.17 -11.35
N VAL A 613 6.02 -32.89 -12.10
CA VAL A 613 5.42 -31.55 -12.22
C VAL A 613 3.90 -31.62 -12.16
N ARG A 614 3.27 -30.51 -11.75
CA ARG A 614 1.89 -30.18 -12.12
C ARG A 614 1.92 -29.20 -13.30
N ILE A 615 0.89 -29.21 -14.14
CA ILE A 615 0.81 -28.35 -15.34
C ILE A 615 -0.40 -27.43 -15.16
N ALA A 616 -0.17 -26.14 -14.90
CA ALA A 616 -1.22 -25.18 -14.53
C ALA A 616 -1.60 -24.24 -15.69
N ASN A 617 -2.88 -23.97 -15.85
CA ASN A 617 -3.44 -23.13 -16.91
C ASN A 617 -3.44 -21.64 -16.51
N ARG A 618 -3.08 -20.74 -17.44
CA ARG A 618 -3.04 -19.28 -17.16
C ARG A 618 -4.41 -18.63 -17.03
N ASN A 619 -5.44 -19.21 -17.64
CA ASN A 619 -6.80 -18.66 -17.62
C ASN A 619 -7.53 -18.98 -16.31
N SER A 620 -7.42 -20.22 -15.83
CA SER A 620 -8.16 -20.72 -14.66
C SER A 620 -7.32 -20.90 -13.39
N GLY A 621 -5.99 -20.99 -13.50
CA GLY A 621 -5.10 -21.36 -12.40
C GLY A 621 -5.13 -22.85 -12.04
N LYS A 622 -6.01 -23.63 -12.69
CA LYS A 622 -6.24 -25.05 -12.43
C LYS A 622 -5.19 -25.92 -13.10
N VAL A 623 -5.01 -27.14 -12.61
CA VAL A 623 -3.99 -28.07 -13.08
C VAL A 623 -4.56 -29.14 -14.01
N LEU A 624 -3.73 -29.62 -14.92
CA LEU A 624 -4.02 -30.74 -15.82
C LEU A 624 -4.21 -32.03 -15.02
N ALA A 625 -5.35 -32.69 -15.20
CA ALA A 625 -5.78 -33.84 -14.41
C ALA A 625 -6.38 -34.93 -15.30
N VAL A 626 -6.35 -36.18 -14.85
CA VAL A 626 -7.10 -37.27 -15.50
C VAL A 626 -8.46 -37.40 -14.81
N HIS A 627 -9.55 -37.35 -15.58
CA HIS A 627 -10.92 -37.40 -15.07
C HIS A 627 -11.15 -38.60 -14.13
N ASP A 628 -11.76 -38.33 -12.98
CA ASP A 628 -12.04 -39.28 -11.89
C ASP A 628 -10.84 -40.12 -11.44
N GLN A 629 -9.62 -39.63 -11.69
CA GLN A 629 -8.40 -40.41 -11.54
C GLN A 629 -8.55 -41.79 -12.23
N SER A 630 -9.10 -41.86 -13.43
CA SER A 630 -9.29 -43.17 -14.07
C SER A 630 -7.95 -43.86 -14.38
N LEU A 631 -7.94 -45.19 -14.37
CA LEU A 631 -6.83 -46.02 -14.90
C LEU A 631 -7.15 -46.60 -16.26
N ASP A 632 -8.27 -46.22 -16.88
CA ASP A 632 -8.74 -46.79 -18.14
C ASP A 632 -8.01 -46.18 -19.34
N ASP A 633 -7.95 -46.93 -20.43
CA ASP A 633 -7.47 -46.42 -21.72
C ASP A 633 -8.51 -45.45 -22.28
N GLY A 634 -8.07 -44.28 -22.73
CA GLY A 634 -8.96 -43.26 -23.30
C GLY A 634 -9.68 -42.42 -22.25
N ALA A 635 -9.34 -42.55 -20.96
CA ALA A 635 -9.88 -41.65 -19.95
C ALA A 635 -9.52 -40.20 -20.28
N HIS A 636 -10.52 -39.33 -20.16
CA HIS A 636 -10.40 -37.92 -20.52
C HIS A 636 -9.42 -37.19 -19.61
N VAL A 637 -8.74 -36.22 -20.19
CA VAL A 637 -7.92 -35.24 -19.48
C VAL A 637 -8.73 -33.95 -19.35
N GLN A 638 -8.70 -33.38 -18.15
CA GLN A 638 -9.46 -32.20 -17.77
C GLN A 638 -8.54 -31.19 -17.08
N GLN A 639 -9.07 -30.00 -16.78
CA GLN A 639 -8.51 -29.17 -15.72
C GLN A 639 -9.28 -29.40 -14.41
N TYR A 640 -8.58 -29.31 -13.29
CA TYR A 640 -9.17 -29.42 -11.96
C TYR A 640 -8.36 -28.60 -10.94
N GLN A 641 -8.99 -28.15 -9.86
CA GLN A 641 -8.28 -27.55 -8.72
C GLN A 641 -7.19 -28.49 -8.19
N ASP A 642 -6.08 -27.93 -7.73
CA ASP A 642 -4.96 -28.72 -7.24
C ASP A 642 -5.22 -29.28 -5.84
N ASN A 643 -5.84 -30.45 -5.77
CA ASN A 643 -6.16 -31.16 -4.53
C ASN A 643 -5.05 -32.16 -4.09
N GLY A 644 -3.87 -32.12 -4.72
CA GLY A 644 -2.73 -32.97 -4.40
C GLY A 644 -2.85 -34.44 -4.81
N THR A 645 -3.85 -34.84 -5.62
CA THR A 645 -3.99 -36.24 -6.02
C THR A 645 -3.03 -36.63 -7.16
N PRO A 646 -2.55 -37.90 -7.22
CA PRO A 646 -1.50 -38.29 -8.17
C PRO A 646 -1.87 -38.19 -9.66
N ASP A 647 -3.15 -38.09 -10.00
CA ASP A 647 -3.62 -37.89 -11.37
C ASP A 647 -3.36 -36.46 -11.90
N HIS A 648 -3.00 -35.52 -11.03
CA HIS A 648 -2.55 -34.17 -11.42
C HIS A 648 -1.04 -34.10 -11.69
N VAL A 649 -0.32 -35.19 -11.37
CA VAL A 649 1.13 -35.22 -11.37
C VAL A 649 1.64 -35.90 -12.63
N TRP A 650 2.56 -35.22 -13.33
CA TRP A 650 3.08 -35.63 -14.63
C TRP A 650 4.60 -35.71 -14.61
N ARG A 651 5.16 -36.54 -15.49
CA ARG A 651 6.59 -36.64 -15.74
C ARG A 651 6.88 -36.44 -17.21
N PHE A 652 7.78 -35.52 -17.52
CA PHE A 652 8.28 -35.35 -18.88
C PHE A 652 9.42 -36.35 -19.14
N VAL A 653 9.28 -37.16 -20.19
CA VAL A 653 10.29 -38.12 -20.64
C VAL A 653 10.75 -37.71 -22.03
N ASP A 654 12.04 -37.38 -22.16
CA ASP A 654 12.62 -36.97 -23.43
C ASP A 654 12.49 -38.07 -24.51
N ASN A 655 12.11 -37.66 -25.71
CA ASN A 655 12.00 -38.51 -26.90
C ASN A 655 12.91 -38.02 -28.05
N GLY A 656 13.80 -37.06 -27.79
CA GLY A 656 14.72 -36.48 -28.78
C GLY A 656 14.07 -35.42 -29.68
N ASP A 657 14.91 -34.63 -30.36
CA ASP A 657 14.52 -33.55 -31.26
C ASP A 657 13.56 -32.50 -30.64
N GLY A 658 13.62 -32.33 -29.31
CA GLY A 658 12.76 -31.43 -28.54
C GLY A 658 11.34 -31.95 -28.30
N TRP A 659 11.05 -33.22 -28.58
CA TRP A 659 9.78 -33.87 -28.27
C TRP A 659 9.88 -34.64 -26.97
N SER A 660 8.80 -34.64 -26.19
CA SER A 660 8.69 -35.35 -24.92
C SER A 660 7.40 -36.14 -24.86
N LYS A 661 7.43 -37.25 -24.11
CA LYS A 661 6.25 -37.95 -23.63
C LYS A 661 5.86 -37.35 -22.28
N ILE A 662 4.58 -37.06 -22.08
CA ILE A 662 4.06 -36.54 -20.81
C ILE A 662 3.33 -37.69 -20.12
N VAL A 663 3.92 -38.24 -19.06
CA VAL A 663 3.47 -39.47 -18.39
C VAL A 663 2.70 -39.11 -17.12
N ASN A 664 1.47 -39.58 -16.97
CA ASN A 664 0.73 -39.43 -15.73
C ASN A 664 1.35 -40.33 -14.65
N VAL A 665 1.62 -39.79 -13.46
CA VAL A 665 2.27 -40.55 -12.37
C VAL A 665 1.35 -41.64 -11.81
N ARG A 666 0.04 -41.39 -11.77
CA ARG A 666 -0.93 -42.36 -11.23
C ARG A 666 -1.10 -43.58 -12.13
N SER A 667 -1.32 -43.37 -13.43
CA SER A 667 -1.62 -44.47 -14.37
C SER A 667 -0.40 -45.03 -15.10
N GLY A 668 0.70 -44.28 -15.17
CA GLY A 668 1.85 -44.59 -16.00
C GLY A 668 1.62 -44.43 -17.51
N LYS A 669 0.46 -43.89 -17.92
CA LYS A 669 0.06 -43.70 -19.32
C LYS A 669 0.45 -42.32 -19.83
N LEU A 670 0.47 -42.17 -21.16
CA LEU A 670 0.85 -40.94 -21.84
C LEU A 670 -0.35 -40.04 -22.07
N LEU A 671 -0.12 -38.73 -22.01
CA LEU A 671 -1.00 -37.72 -22.57
C LEU A 671 -1.10 -37.93 -24.10
N ALA A 672 -2.31 -38.14 -24.61
CA ALA A 672 -2.58 -38.54 -25.99
C ALA A 672 -3.75 -37.73 -26.57
N VAL A 673 -3.84 -37.63 -27.90
CA VAL A 673 -5.02 -37.05 -28.55
C VAL A 673 -5.92 -38.18 -29.01
N ASP A 674 -7.19 -38.13 -28.62
CA ASP A 674 -8.14 -39.20 -28.91
C ASP A 674 -8.23 -39.51 -30.41
N GLY A 675 -8.14 -40.81 -30.73
CA GLY A 675 -8.18 -41.33 -32.11
C GLY A 675 -7.11 -40.76 -33.04
N MET A 676 -6.00 -40.20 -32.54
CA MET A 676 -5.00 -39.45 -33.32
C MET A 676 -5.62 -38.32 -34.14
N SER A 677 -6.75 -37.77 -33.68
CA SER A 677 -7.48 -36.75 -34.41
C SER A 677 -6.60 -35.53 -34.69
N GLN A 678 -6.84 -34.86 -35.81
CA GLN A 678 -6.24 -33.57 -36.14
C GLN A 678 -7.26 -32.44 -36.08
N ALA A 679 -8.49 -32.72 -35.63
CA ALA A 679 -9.56 -31.71 -35.52
C ALA A 679 -9.31 -30.75 -34.34
N ASP A 680 -9.82 -29.53 -34.46
CA ASP A 680 -9.95 -28.62 -33.32
C ASP A 680 -10.99 -29.15 -32.35
N GLY A 681 -10.73 -29.01 -31.04
CA GLY A 681 -11.61 -29.54 -30.00
C GLY A 681 -11.53 -31.05 -29.84
N ALA A 682 -10.57 -31.73 -30.49
CA ALA A 682 -10.35 -33.15 -30.25
C ALA A 682 -9.87 -33.36 -28.80
N GLN A 683 -10.51 -34.30 -28.12
CA GLN A 683 -10.27 -34.58 -26.71
C GLN A 683 -8.83 -35.06 -26.47
N VAL A 684 -8.23 -34.61 -25.37
CA VAL A 684 -6.99 -35.17 -24.86
C VAL A 684 -7.34 -36.23 -23.82
N THR A 685 -6.66 -37.37 -23.91
CA THR A 685 -6.89 -38.55 -23.08
C THR A 685 -5.57 -39.06 -22.51
N GLN A 686 -5.65 -40.09 -21.66
CA GLN A 686 -4.50 -40.92 -21.36
C GLN A 686 -4.53 -42.23 -22.16
N TRP A 687 -3.38 -42.68 -22.65
CA TRP A 687 -3.26 -43.92 -23.42
C TRP A 687 -1.92 -44.63 -23.16
N PRO A 688 -1.87 -45.98 -23.19
CA PRO A 688 -0.61 -46.71 -23.15
C PRO A 688 0.31 -46.33 -24.31
N ASP A 689 1.62 -46.27 -24.07
CA ASP A 689 2.56 -45.92 -25.12
C ASP A 689 2.56 -46.96 -26.26
N ASN A 690 2.09 -46.54 -27.43
CA ASN A 690 2.03 -47.34 -28.67
C ASN A 690 2.97 -46.78 -29.75
N GLY A 691 3.79 -45.76 -29.43
CA GLY A 691 4.74 -45.11 -30.33
C GLY A 691 4.16 -44.15 -31.36
N THR A 692 2.87 -43.79 -31.30
CA THR A 692 2.25 -42.86 -32.26
C THR A 692 2.59 -41.39 -31.97
N ALA A 693 2.51 -40.55 -33.01
CA ALA A 693 2.95 -39.15 -32.93
C ALA A 693 2.04 -38.27 -32.06
N ASP A 694 0.79 -38.66 -31.82
CA ASP A 694 -0.15 -37.93 -30.97
C ASP A 694 0.18 -38.04 -29.47
N HIS A 695 1.10 -38.92 -29.08
CA HIS A 695 1.64 -39.00 -27.71
C HIS A 695 2.84 -38.07 -27.47
N LEU A 696 3.32 -37.39 -28.51
CA LEU A 696 4.54 -36.58 -28.46
C LEU A 696 4.19 -35.10 -28.40
N TRP A 697 4.71 -34.44 -27.37
CA TRP A 697 4.44 -33.05 -27.04
C TRP A 697 5.72 -32.22 -26.95
N ARG A 698 5.62 -30.92 -27.19
CA ARG A 698 6.73 -29.97 -27.03
C ARG A 698 6.23 -28.67 -26.41
N LEU A 699 6.99 -28.15 -25.45
CA LEU A 699 6.79 -26.79 -24.94
C LEU A 699 7.36 -25.80 -25.96
N ILE A 700 6.54 -24.87 -26.45
CA ILE A 700 6.95 -23.81 -27.39
C ILE A 700 6.66 -22.42 -26.84
#